data_AF-A0AAD4CRE7-F1
#
_entry.id   AF-A0AAD4CRE7-F1
#
_cell.length_a   1.000
_cell.length_b   1.000
_cell.length_c   1.000
_cell.angle_alpha   90.00
_cell.angle_beta   90.00
_cell.angle_gamma   90.00
#
_symmetry.space_group_name_H-M   'P 1'
#
loop_
_entity.id
_entity.type
_entity.pdbx_description
1 polymer ?
#
loop_
_entity_poly.entity_id
_entity_poly.type
_entity_poly.pdbx_seq_one_letter_code
_entity_poly.pdbx_strand_id
1 'polypeptide(L)'
;MGVPGDMNLELLDYIDDVEGLSWIGNANELNAAYAADGYSRVKGCPGVVVTTMGVGELSALNGVAGAFTEHVKLIHIVGTTPTVLQNKRAMIHHCLGPNPDHRVYAKISEHVRTAHCWLDNVSTAPSEIDRVLRECYLNSLPVYIFVPMDFVHQPVSVELLDLPVDLEPETDFSACNSAVQDVLARLQAARKPVIIVDALVARFQASSVVCQLLDRLNIPTFCTPMGKSVPDESKPYFYGVYNGAISYPGIAVAIEQQSDCILDLGPYLSDSNTGGHSRNIHTDRYISVGSDHVTVGYRRYENTHIKNFLNCLYKTIPTHPSPQGLWLQLPTPESPLGSDSNRITQSWIWKRIGAMARPNDIVIGESGTALFGLSDASFPSGALYLAQIYFGSIGWSVGACLGAAQAQAESGGPGRTILVVGDGSLQLTVQEIGTMIKCGLRNVILIVINNGGYTIERAIHGATQAYNDIASWDHQLLLSAFGHKNGQQYSHRAATTAEFEDVMLSPPVVEPSSVQLVEVLMEKMDVPWRLQAQIDLIKERNKGYATQQHSHEPSRLKPWAWVALGAGLAGLALTSLQVTQSKSENGPQYADKATMLMGIQKISKVLGEESVTFDEDDILTHGYSEWSTSNCAARPMAVVTPRSTEEVSIIAKICSEYKIPMIPFAGGSSVEGNFTAPFSGLSIDFSQMNKIIAFHEEDMDVVVQPGVNWVDLNNSIRESGLFLPMDPSPTALIGGMVATNCSGTNATRYGTMKDWVINLTVVLADGSVIKTRQRPRKTSAGYNLNSLFTGSEGTLGMITEITVRLATIPESHSVAITTFPSIREAAASASKIMRKGIPVAAVELMDEIQMKVINKNGGAGGRLWPEKVTLFFKFSGTTQSIDDDIARVQKITANHGGSDFEFAGSETEMQNLWAARKEALWAMLAQRPEGTQIWSTDVAVPLSRLADIIDLSRKQAEKLGLFSSILGHVGDGNFHQAVMYNPNDPIQKQAVQDCVSLMVHRAVEMEGTVSGEHGIGLGKKSCLLEELGPETIGVMRALKRSLDPHSLLNPGKVFDY
;
A
#
# COMPACT_ATOMS: atom_id res chain seq x y z
N MET A 1 4.68 28.54 -17.77
CA MET A 1 3.38 28.66 -17.05
C MET A 1 3.64 28.90 -15.58
N GLY A 2 2.64 29.31 -14.79
CA GLY A 2 2.83 29.54 -13.34
C GLY A 2 2.17 30.79 -12.81
N VAL A 3 2.57 31.17 -11.59
CA VAL A 3 2.04 32.32 -10.85
C VAL A 3 3.22 33.15 -10.30
N PRO A 4 3.20 34.48 -10.46
CA PRO A 4 4.24 35.33 -9.91
C PRO A 4 4.17 35.39 -8.38
N GLY A 5 5.34 35.46 -7.75
CA GLY A 5 5.50 35.76 -6.33
C GLY A 5 6.82 36.48 -6.10
N ASP A 6 6.95 37.17 -4.99
CA ASP A 6 8.11 38.03 -4.68
C ASP A 6 9.48 37.33 -4.87
N MET A 7 9.55 36.02 -4.63
CA MET A 7 10.78 35.24 -4.77
C MET A 7 11.11 34.78 -6.20
N ASN A 8 10.22 35.02 -7.18
CA ASN A 8 10.45 34.65 -8.59
C ASN A 8 10.29 35.80 -9.57
N LEU A 9 9.92 37.02 -9.15
CA LEU A 9 9.69 38.16 -10.07
C LEU A 9 10.89 38.43 -10.99
N GLU A 10 12.08 38.58 -10.41
CA GLU A 10 13.31 38.86 -11.17
C GLU A 10 13.68 37.73 -12.13
N LEU A 11 13.29 36.49 -11.82
CA LEU A 11 13.48 35.35 -12.71
C LEU A 11 12.50 35.42 -13.90
N LEU A 12 11.28 35.90 -13.67
CA LEU A 12 10.27 36.03 -14.73
C LEU A 12 10.61 37.13 -15.73
N ASP A 13 11.33 38.18 -15.34
CA ASP A 13 11.75 39.26 -16.26
C ASP A 13 12.54 38.71 -17.46
N TYR A 14 13.38 37.68 -17.26
CA TYR A 14 14.16 37.05 -18.32
C TYR A 14 13.34 36.22 -19.31
N ILE A 15 12.07 35.91 -19.01
CA ILE A 15 11.21 35.19 -19.96
C ILE A 15 10.97 36.05 -21.21
N ASP A 16 10.77 37.35 -21.02
CA ASP A 16 10.49 38.29 -22.11
C ASP A 16 11.73 38.60 -22.96
N ASP A 17 12.93 38.29 -22.44
CA ASP A 17 14.21 38.46 -23.13
C ASP A 17 14.53 37.31 -24.10
N VAL A 18 13.82 36.18 -24.01
CA VAL A 18 14.06 34.99 -24.85
C VAL A 18 13.00 34.88 -25.94
N GLU A 19 13.41 35.13 -27.20
CA GLU A 19 12.52 35.01 -28.36
C GLU A 19 11.88 33.61 -28.42
N GLY A 20 10.54 33.58 -28.58
CA GLY A 20 9.77 32.34 -28.66
C GLY A 20 9.34 31.76 -27.30
N LEU A 21 9.82 32.30 -26.18
CA LEU A 21 9.31 31.99 -24.85
C LEU A 21 8.20 32.99 -24.47
N SER A 22 7.18 32.54 -23.74
CA SER A 22 6.12 33.43 -23.27
C SER A 22 5.57 33.03 -21.91
N TRP A 23 5.24 34.04 -21.10
CA TRP A 23 4.60 33.85 -19.81
C TRP A 23 3.08 33.80 -19.94
N ILE A 24 2.48 32.64 -19.62
CA ILE A 24 1.02 32.46 -19.67
C ILE A 24 0.33 33.19 -18.50
N GLY A 25 0.88 33.11 -17.29
CA GLY A 25 0.31 33.67 -16.06
C GLY A 25 -1.08 33.11 -15.74
N ASN A 26 -1.09 31.96 -15.06
CA ASN A 26 -2.28 31.21 -14.68
C ASN A 26 -3.01 31.84 -13.48
N ALA A 27 -4.22 31.35 -13.19
CA ALA A 27 -5.02 31.87 -12.08
C ALA A 27 -4.58 31.31 -10.71
N ASN A 28 -4.01 30.10 -10.68
CA ASN A 28 -3.35 29.51 -9.50
C ASN A 28 -2.32 28.45 -9.93
N GLU A 29 -1.50 27.97 -8.99
CA GLU A 29 -0.38 27.06 -9.23
C GLU A 29 -0.82 25.61 -9.51
N LEU A 30 -1.92 25.14 -8.92
CA LEU A 30 -2.48 23.83 -9.21
C LEU A 30 -2.84 23.72 -10.70
N ASN A 31 -3.58 24.71 -11.18
CA ASN A 31 -4.01 24.81 -12.56
C ASN A 31 -2.84 25.03 -13.51
N ALA A 32 -1.81 25.78 -13.09
CA ALA A 32 -0.58 25.94 -13.86
C ALA A 32 0.15 24.61 -14.07
N ALA A 33 0.21 23.76 -13.04
CA ALA A 33 0.80 22.43 -13.15
C ALA A 33 -0.02 21.52 -14.08
N TYR A 34 -1.35 21.56 -14.02
CA TYR A 34 -2.21 20.85 -14.98
C TYR A 34 -2.06 21.35 -16.42
N ALA A 35 -1.91 22.66 -16.61
CA ALA A 35 -1.64 23.23 -17.93
C ALA A 35 -0.27 22.81 -18.45
N ALA A 36 0.76 22.76 -17.61
CA ALA A 36 2.08 22.27 -18.00
C ALA A 36 2.03 20.78 -18.40
N ASP A 37 1.28 19.97 -17.66
CA ASP A 37 0.99 18.57 -18.02
C ASP A 37 0.32 18.49 -19.41
N GLY A 38 -0.82 19.17 -19.63
CA GLY A 38 -1.52 19.16 -20.91
C GLY A 38 -0.69 19.65 -22.09
N TYR A 39 0.13 20.69 -21.88
CA TYR A 39 1.08 21.19 -22.87
C TYR A 39 2.10 20.12 -23.25
N SER A 40 2.68 19.43 -22.26
CA SER A 40 3.68 18.38 -22.45
C SER A 40 3.14 17.21 -23.28
N ARG A 41 1.89 16.80 -23.02
CA ARG A 41 1.22 15.71 -23.76
C ARG A 41 1.02 16.00 -25.25
N VAL A 42 0.88 17.27 -25.64
CA VAL A 42 0.62 17.69 -27.03
C VAL A 42 1.91 18.09 -27.74
N LYS A 43 2.71 18.95 -27.09
CA LYS A 43 3.94 19.48 -27.70
C LYS A 43 5.02 18.41 -27.85
N GLY A 44 5.00 17.39 -26.98
CA GLY A 44 6.05 16.39 -26.94
C GLY A 44 7.36 16.92 -26.38
N CYS A 45 7.36 17.99 -25.59
CA CYS A 45 8.51 18.44 -24.81
C CYS A 45 8.07 18.66 -23.36
N PRO A 46 9.01 18.79 -22.40
CA PRO A 46 8.63 19.09 -21.02
C PRO A 46 7.75 20.34 -20.92
N GLY A 47 6.66 20.25 -20.17
CA GLY A 47 5.90 21.43 -19.74
C GLY A 47 6.63 22.11 -18.59
N VAL A 48 6.63 23.45 -18.55
CA VAL A 48 7.35 24.22 -17.52
C VAL A 48 6.39 25.03 -16.67
N VAL A 49 6.44 24.81 -15.35
CA VAL A 49 5.72 25.59 -14.34
C VAL A 49 6.70 26.32 -13.42
N VAL A 50 6.47 27.60 -13.19
CA VAL A 50 7.27 28.46 -12.31
C VAL A 50 6.41 28.92 -11.13
N THR A 51 6.85 28.65 -9.90
CA THR A 51 6.13 29.05 -8.68
C THR A 51 7.03 29.79 -7.70
N THR A 52 6.42 30.39 -6.68
CA THR A 52 7.14 30.94 -5.52
C THR A 52 7.26 29.88 -4.42
N MET A 53 8.31 29.99 -3.59
CA MET A 53 8.61 29.04 -2.50
C MET A 53 7.46 28.91 -1.51
N GLY A 54 7.27 27.69 -0.99
CA GLY A 54 6.31 27.38 0.05
C GLY A 54 4.87 27.36 -0.44
N VAL A 55 4.24 28.52 -0.61
CA VAL A 55 2.80 28.58 -0.96
C VAL A 55 2.52 28.13 -2.39
N GLY A 56 3.38 28.48 -3.34
CA GLY A 56 3.16 28.15 -4.74
C GLY A 56 3.47 26.69 -5.04
N GLU A 57 4.66 26.23 -4.64
CA GLU A 57 5.10 24.86 -4.95
C GLU A 57 4.25 23.78 -4.27
N LEU A 58 3.68 24.06 -3.08
CA LEU A 58 2.74 23.15 -2.41
C LEU A 58 1.38 23.10 -3.11
N SER A 59 0.87 24.23 -3.62
CA SER A 59 -0.37 24.26 -4.41
C SER A 59 -0.23 23.51 -5.74
N ALA A 60 0.94 23.59 -6.39
CA ALA A 60 1.22 22.85 -7.63
C ALA A 60 1.42 21.34 -7.42
N LEU A 61 1.67 20.88 -6.18
CA LEU A 61 2.16 19.53 -5.90
C LEU A 61 1.21 18.42 -6.39
N ASN A 62 -0.11 18.62 -6.35
CA ASN A 62 -1.06 17.64 -6.86
C ASN A 62 -0.96 17.48 -8.39
N GLY A 63 -0.76 18.57 -9.13
CA GLY A 63 -0.53 18.51 -10.58
C GLY A 63 0.81 17.83 -10.92
N VAL A 64 1.85 18.11 -10.15
CA VAL A 64 3.16 17.45 -10.27
C VAL A 64 3.05 15.94 -9.97
N ALA A 65 2.33 15.56 -8.93
CA ALA A 65 2.08 14.16 -8.58
C ALA A 65 1.31 13.41 -9.69
N GLY A 66 0.35 14.07 -10.33
CA GLY A 66 -0.34 13.53 -11.51
C GLY A 66 0.59 13.33 -12.70
N ALA A 67 1.45 14.32 -12.98
CA ALA A 67 2.48 14.19 -14.01
C ALA A 67 3.48 13.06 -13.71
N PHE A 68 3.91 12.91 -12.46
CA PHE A 68 4.77 11.80 -12.03
C PHE A 68 4.10 10.45 -12.23
N THR A 69 2.86 10.33 -11.76
CA THR A 69 2.07 9.10 -11.83
C THR A 69 1.89 8.66 -13.28
N GLU A 70 1.55 9.58 -14.20
CA GLU A 70 1.28 9.25 -15.60
C GLU A 70 2.45 9.44 -16.56
N HIS A 71 3.68 9.50 -16.04
CA HIS A 71 4.91 9.64 -16.83
C HIS A 71 4.90 10.84 -17.78
N VAL A 72 4.51 12.01 -17.30
CA VAL A 72 4.54 13.26 -18.05
C VAL A 72 5.79 14.07 -17.69
N LYS A 73 6.49 14.55 -18.73
CA LYS A 73 7.65 15.43 -18.60
C LYS A 73 7.21 16.79 -18.08
N LEU A 74 7.62 17.15 -16.87
CA LEU A 74 7.29 18.43 -16.25
C LEU A 74 8.50 19.01 -15.51
N ILE A 75 8.85 20.25 -15.81
CA ILE A 75 9.90 20.99 -15.11
C ILE A 75 9.22 21.98 -14.16
N HIS A 76 9.48 21.83 -12.87
CA HIS A 76 8.98 22.73 -11.84
C HIS A 76 10.11 23.61 -11.34
N ILE A 77 10.07 24.89 -11.71
CA ILE A 77 11.04 25.89 -11.28
C ILE A 77 10.45 26.64 -10.08
N VAL A 78 11.20 26.72 -8.99
CA VAL A 78 10.74 27.40 -7.76
C VAL A 78 11.70 28.54 -7.45
N GLY A 79 11.21 29.78 -7.49
CA GLY A 79 11.95 30.93 -6.97
C GLY A 79 11.97 30.89 -5.44
N THR A 80 13.15 30.99 -4.84
CA THR A 80 13.36 30.82 -3.39
C THR A 80 14.07 32.01 -2.79
N THR A 81 13.97 32.16 -1.46
CA THR A 81 14.68 33.22 -0.72
C THR A 81 16.18 33.24 -1.02
N PRO A 82 16.86 34.41 -0.96
CA PRO A 82 18.31 34.49 -1.15
C PRO A 82 19.10 33.56 -0.24
N THR A 83 20.22 33.00 -0.72
CA THR A 83 21.04 32.03 0.04
C THR A 83 21.49 32.58 1.40
N VAL A 84 21.80 33.88 1.47
CA VAL A 84 22.18 34.56 2.73
C VAL A 84 21.07 34.48 3.79
N LEU A 85 19.79 34.57 3.39
CA LEU A 85 18.66 34.47 4.31
C LEU A 85 18.35 33.03 4.69
N GLN A 86 18.51 32.09 3.74
CA GLN A 86 18.42 30.65 4.02
C GLN A 86 19.44 30.23 5.09
N ASN A 87 20.71 30.66 4.95
CA ASN A 87 21.79 30.34 5.89
C ASN A 87 21.56 30.94 7.29
N LYS A 88 20.93 32.11 7.36
CA LYS A 88 20.53 32.74 8.63
C LYS A 88 19.25 32.16 9.22
N ARG A 89 18.57 31.25 8.52
CA ARG A 89 17.25 30.71 8.87
C ARG A 89 16.28 31.83 9.23
N ALA A 90 16.28 32.87 8.39
CA ALA A 90 15.50 34.07 8.62
C ALA A 90 14.00 33.74 8.57
N MET A 91 13.21 34.28 9.49
CA MET A 91 11.76 34.13 9.42
C MET A 91 11.19 35.01 8.31
N ILE A 92 11.14 34.47 7.10
CA ILE A 92 10.54 35.10 5.92
C ILE A 92 9.12 34.54 5.75
N HIS A 93 8.20 35.34 5.21
CA HIS A 93 6.88 34.84 4.82
C HIS A 93 7.04 33.66 3.85
N HIS A 94 6.08 32.75 3.87
CA HIS A 94 6.13 31.45 3.19
C HIS A 94 7.08 30.41 3.77
N CYS A 95 7.72 30.64 4.93
CA CYS A 95 8.46 29.60 5.67
C CYS A 95 7.60 28.92 6.77
N LEU A 96 7.98 27.70 7.18
CA LEU A 96 7.32 26.96 8.26
C LEU A 96 7.97 27.18 9.63
N GLY A 97 7.20 27.75 10.56
CA GLY A 97 7.54 27.80 11.98
C GLY A 97 8.71 28.72 12.35
N PRO A 98 9.07 28.78 13.65
CA PRO A 98 10.25 29.51 14.11
C PRO A 98 11.53 28.80 13.68
N ASN A 99 12.59 29.56 13.38
CA ASN A 99 13.88 29.03 12.89
C ASN A 99 13.72 28.11 11.65
N PRO A 100 13.15 28.61 10.54
CA PRO A 100 12.73 27.76 9.42
C PRO A 100 13.90 27.07 8.71
N ASP A 101 13.63 25.86 8.20
CA ASP A 101 14.41 25.24 7.13
C ASP A 101 13.78 25.67 5.79
N HIS A 102 14.40 26.62 5.10
CA HIS A 102 13.88 27.15 3.83
C HIS A 102 13.85 26.09 2.72
N ARG A 103 14.57 24.98 2.89
CA ARG A 103 14.66 23.90 1.91
C ARG A 103 13.73 22.73 2.21
N VAL A 104 12.86 22.85 3.22
CA VAL A 104 11.93 21.78 3.64
C VAL A 104 11.03 21.32 2.50
N TYR A 105 10.62 22.22 1.61
CA TYR A 105 9.73 21.90 0.49
C TYR A 105 10.38 20.99 -0.55
N ALA A 106 11.71 21.03 -0.70
CA ALA A 106 12.42 20.08 -1.54
C ALA A 106 12.26 18.63 -1.03
N LYS A 107 12.21 18.43 0.29
CA LYS A 107 11.92 17.11 0.91
C LYS A 107 10.48 16.68 0.64
N ILE A 108 9.52 17.62 0.69
CA ILE A 108 8.10 17.34 0.39
C ILE A 108 7.93 16.90 -1.07
N SER A 109 8.63 17.55 -2.00
CA SER A 109 8.59 17.20 -3.43
C SER A 109 9.34 15.91 -3.80
N GLU A 110 10.14 15.33 -2.89
CA GLU A 110 11.07 14.22 -3.18
C GLU A 110 10.37 13.00 -3.80
N HIS A 111 9.13 12.71 -3.39
CA HIS A 111 8.39 11.53 -3.82
C HIS A 111 7.58 11.69 -5.11
N VAL A 112 7.59 12.89 -5.72
CA VAL A 112 6.81 13.18 -6.94
C VAL A 112 7.70 13.74 -8.06
N ARG A 113 9.00 13.47 -8.02
CA ARG A 113 9.97 13.90 -9.03
C ARG A 113 11.07 12.84 -9.21
N THR A 114 11.74 12.84 -10.36
CA THR A 114 12.88 11.95 -10.64
C THR A 114 14.23 12.58 -10.32
N ALA A 115 14.37 13.90 -10.50
CA ALA A 115 15.60 14.63 -10.27
C ALA A 115 15.33 16.05 -9.77
N HIS A 116 16.35 16.66 -9.18
CA HIS A 116 16.33 18.08 -8.84
C HIS A 116 17.72 18.68 -8.73
N CYS A 117 17.80 20.00 -8.70
CA CYS A 117 18.99 20.75 -8.32
C CYS A 117 18.65 22.02 -7.54
N TRP A 118 19.62 22.45 -6.71
CA TRP A 118 19.63 23.75 -6.06
C TRP A 118 20.75 24.58 -6.70
N LEU A 119 20.43 25.80 -7.13
CA LEU A 119 21.45 26.69 -7.67
C LEU A 119 22.20 27.37 -6.52
N ASP A 120 23.21 26.68 -5.99
CA ASP A 120 24.03 27.14 -4.86
C ASP A 120 25.46 27.53 -5.26
N ASN A 121 25.86 27.22 -6.50
CA ASN A 121 27.18 27.53 -7.03
C ASN A 121 27.07 27.89 -8.51
N VAL A 122 27.44 29.14 -8.85
CA VAL A 122 27.32 29.70 -10.20
C VAL A 122 28.12 28.88 -11.23
N SER A 123 29.25 28.31 -10.83
CA SER A 123 30.10 27.52 -11.74
C SER A 123 29.49 26.17 -12.13
N THR A 124 28.65 25.58 -11.28
CA THR A 124 28.02 24.27 -11.53
C THR A 124 26.55 24.38 -11.90
N ALA A 125 25.93 25.55 -11.72
CA ALA A 125 24.51 25.79 -11.98
C ALA A 125 24.09 25.39 -13.41
N PRO A 126 24.80 25.77 -14.50
CA PRO A 126 24.43 25.36 -15.85
C PRO A 126 24.41 23.84 -16.02
N SER A 127 25.47 23.13 -15.60
CA SER A 127 25.54 21.67 -15.74
C SER A 127 24.48 20.93 -14.91
N GLU A 128 24.10 21.47 -13.75
CA GLU A 128 23.05 20.89 -12.91
C GLU A 128 21.65 21.10 -13.50
N ILE A 129 21.42 22.24 -14.16
CA ILE A 129 20.20 22.47 -14.95
C ILE A 129 20.15 21.45 -16.09
N ASP A 130 21.21 21.33 -16.89
CA ASP A 130 21.26 20.38 -18.01
C ASP A 130 21.04 18.94 -17.58
N ARG A 131 21.66 18.51 -16.46
CA ARG A 131 21.44 17.19 -15.87
C ARG A 131 19.96 16.97 -15.54
N VAL A 132 19.33 17.94 -14.89
CA VAL A 132 17.93 17.84 -14.48
C VAL A 132 16.99 17.85 -15.68
N LEU A 133 17.26 18.66 -16.70
CA LEU A 133 16.51 18.67 -17.96
C LEU A 133 16.60 17.33 -18.69
N ARG A 134 17.80 16.75 -18.74
CA ARG A 134 18.04 15.42 -19.30
C ARG A 134 17.22 14.34 -18.60
N GLU A 135 17.28 14.29 -17.26
CA GLU A 135 16.53 13.30 -16.48
C GLU A 135 15.01 13.44 -16.65
N CYS A 136 14.50 14.67 -16.77
CA CYS A 136 13.09 14.92 -17.06
C CYS A 136 12.69 14.30 -18.41
N TYR A 137 13.48 14.57 -19.45
CA TYR A 137 13.18 14.13 -20.80
C TYR A 137 13.30 12.61 -20.95
N LEU A 138 14.38 12.01 -20.46
CA LEU A 138 14.64 10.58 -20.63
C LEU A 138 13.69 9.71 -19.84
N ASN A 139 13.44 10.02 -18.56
CA ASN A 139 12.55 9.22 -17.73
C ASN A 139 11.08 9.54 -17.96
N SER A 140 10.79 10.64 -18.66
CA SER A 140 9.44 11.19 -18.81
C SER A 140 8.78 11.45 -17.45
N LEU A 141 9.50 12.09 -16.53
CA LEU A 141 9.04 12.33 -15.16
C LEU A 141 9.29 13.78 -14.72
N PRO A 142 8.55 14.27 -13.70
CA PRO A 142 8.77 15.61 -13.19
C PRO A 142 10.14 15.82 -12.57
N VAL A 143 10.64 17.05 -12.63
CA VAL A 143 11.88 17.48 -11.99
C VAL A 143 11.74 18.85 -11.35
N TYR A 144 12.64 19.19 -10.43
CA TYR A 144 12.64 20.49 -9.74
C TYR A 144 13.94 21.27 -9.92
N ILE A 145 13.84 22.58 -10.14
CA ILE A 145 14.97 23.51 -10.14
C ILE A 145 14.67 24.61 -9.13
N PHE A 146 15.43 24.65 -8.03
CA PHE A 146 15.28 25.72 -7.03
C PHE A 146 16.26 26.84 -7.32
N VAL A 147 15.73 28.04 -7.53
CA VAL A 147 16.48 29.22 -7.94
C VAL A 147 16.43 30.25 -6.80
N PRO A 148 17.50 30.42 -6.01
CA PRO A 148 17.59 31.52 -5.05
C PRO A 148 17.61 32.87 -5.77
N MET A 149 16.93 33.89 -5.23
CA MET A 149 16.87 35.23 -5.83
C MET A 149 18.27 35.82 -6.14
N ASP A 150 19.25 35.60 -5.26
CA ASP A 150 20.62 36.08 -5.44
C ASP A 150 21.42 35.37 -6.54
N PHE A 151 20.87 34.28 -7.09
CA PHE A 151 21.43 33.54 -8.22
C PHE A 151 20.87 33.94 -9.58
N VAL A 152 19.72 34.61 -9.61
CA VAL A 152 19.00 34.98 -10.84
C VAL A 152 19.83 35.88 -11.77
N HIS A 153 20.63 36.80 -11.21
CA HIS A 153 21.45 37.74 -11.97
C HIS A 153 22.93 37.36 -12.04
N GLN A 154 23.31 36.17 -11.59
CA GLN A 154 24.71 35.74 -11.65
C GLN A 154 25.10 35.43 -13.10
N PRO A 155 26.16 36.06 -13.64
CA PRO A 155 26.55 35.81 -15.02
C PRO A 155 27.15 34.42 -15.18
N VAL A 156 26.77 33.75 -16.27
CA VAL A 156 27.34 32.47 -16.74
C VAL A 156 27.83 32.62 -18.18
N SER A 157 28.69 31.71 -18.64
CA SER A 157 29.22 31.78 -20.01
C SER A 157 28.13 31.46 -21.03
N VAL A 158 27.93 32.34 -22.02
CA VAL A 158 27.01 32.13 -23.14
C VAL A 158 27.44 30.96 -24.05
N GLU A 159 28.74 30.66 -24.09
CA GLU A 159 29.31 29.56 -24.89
C GLU A 159 28.75 28.18 -24.47
N LEU A 160 28.19 28.07 -23.27
CA LEU A 160 27.55 26.83 -22.80
C LEU A 160 26.28 26.49 -23.58
N LEU A 161 25.60 27.48 -24.18
CA LEU A 161 24.43 27.25 -25.03
C LEU A 161 24.78 26.59 -26.37
N ASP A 162 26.06 26.62 -26.78
CA ASP A 162 26.53 25.92 -27.97
C ASP A 162 26.67 24.39 -27.74
N LEU A 163 26.53 23.93 -26.49
CA LEU A 163 26.58 22.53 -26.10
C LEU A 163 25.15 22.01 -25.85
N PRO A 164 24.53 21.29 -26.81
CA PRO A 164 23.18 20.77 -26.61
C PRO A 164 23.16 19.70 -25.50
N VAL A 165 22.07 19.67 -24.73
CA VAL A 165 21.82 18.60 -23.75
C VAL A 165 21.71 17.26 -24.49
N ASP A 166 22.47 16.26 -24.03
CA ASP A 166 22.38 14.91 -24.59
C ASP A 166 21.10 14.21 -24.14
N LEU A 167 20.15 14.10 -25.07
CA LEU A 167 18.84 13.47 -24.88
C LEU A 167 18.78 12.05 -25.44
N GLU A 168 19.91 11.46 -25.82
CA GLU A 168 19.93 10.08 -26.30
C GLU A 168 19.86 9.10 -25.11
N PRO A 169 18.90 8.17 -25.08
CA PRO A 169 18.80 7.20 -24.01
C PRO A 169 19.90 6.15 -24.14
N GLU A 170 20.52 5.78 -23.01
CA GLU A 170 21.44 4.65 -22.98
C GLU A 170 20.71 3.36 -23.38
N THR A 171 21.31 2.56 -24.25
CA THR A 171 20.74 1.30 -24.74
C THR A 171 21.82 0.28 -25.01
N ASP A 172 21.68 -0.91 -24.43
CA ASP A 172 22.48 -2.07 -24.83
C ASP A 172 21.95 -2.59 -26.17
N PHE A 173 22.63 -2.19 -27.27
CA PHE A 173 22.24 -2.62 -28.61
C PHE A 173 22.42 -4.12 -28.85
N SER A 174 23.27 -4.81 -28.08
CA SER A 174 23.40 -6.27 -28.17
C SER A 174 22.16 -6.96 -27.60
N ALA A 175 21.73 -6.54 -26.40
CA ALA A 175 20.49 -7.01 -25.78
C ALA A 175 19.27 -6.63 -26.63
N CYS A 176 19.23 -5.40 -27.13
CA CYS A 176 18.17 -4.90 -28.03
C CYS A 176 18.04 -5.74 -29.29
N ASN A 177 19.15 -6.01 -29.99
CA ASN A 177 19.14 -6.82 -31.19
C ASN A 177 18.70 -8.27 -30.89
N SER A 178 19.12 -8.83 -29.77
CA SER A 178 18.70 -10.18 -29.33
C SER A 178 17.20 -10.23 -29.05
N ALA A 179 16.65 -9.22 -28.35
CA ALA A 179 15.23 -9.08 -28.11
C ALA A 179 14.44 -8.95 -29.43
N VAL A 180 14.94 -8.16 -30.39
CA VAL A 180 14.32 -8.00 -31.72
C VAL A 180 14.25 -9.34 -32.45
N GLN A 181 15.31 -10.14 -32.43
CA GLN A 181 15.30 -11.47 -33.07
C GLN A 181 14.28 -12.41 -32.43
N ASP A 182 14.21 -12.44 -31.09
CA ASP A 182 13.24 -13.28 -30.38
C ASP A 182 11.79 -12.84 -30.65
N VAL A 183 11.51 -11.54 -30.67
CA VAL A 183 10.19 -11.00 -31.02
C VAL A 183 9.82 -11.34 -32.46
N LEU A 184 10.74 -11.16 -33.41
CA LEU A 184 10.52 -11.52 -34.81
C LEU A 184 10.23 -13.02 -34.97
N ALA A 185 11.00 -13.88 -34.31
CA ALA A 185 10.80 -15.32 -34.36
C ALA A 185 9.41 -15.72 -33.82
N ARG A 186 8.96 -15.10 -32.73
CA ARG A 186 7.62 -15.32 -32.17
C ARG A 186 6.52 -14.84 -33.11
N LEU A 187 6.65 -13.64 -33.68
CA LEU A 187 5.68 -13.10 -34.63
C LEU A 187 5.58 -13.95 -35.92
N GLN A 188 6.71 -14.46 -36.42
CA GLN A 188 6.73 -15.34 -37.60
C GLN A 188 6.10 -16.71 -37.33
N ALA A 189 6.24 -17.24 -36.12
CA ALA A 189 5.66 -18.52 -35.72
C ALA A 189 4.16 -18.44 -35.39
N ALA A 190 3.67 -17.26 -35.02
CA ALA A 190 2.28 -17.02 -34.66
C ALA A 190 1.33 -17.20 -35.86
N ARG A 191 0.11 -17.70 -35.60
CA ARG A 191 -0.97 -17.77 -36.59
C ARG A 191 -2.04 -16.72 -36.35
N LYS A 192 -2.19 -16.28 -35.10
CA LYS A 192 -3.18 -15.31 -34.64
C LYS A 192 -2.52 -14.25 -33.77
N PRO A 193 -1.50 -13.52 -34.26
CA PRO A 193 -0.87 -12.47 -33.48
C PRO A 193 -1.81 -11.28 -33.28
N VAL A 194 -1.68 -10.60 -32.14
CA VAL A 194 -2.34 -9.32 -31.84
C VAL A 194 -1.35 -8.33 -31.23
N ILE A 195 -1.61 -7.04 -31.41
CA ILE A 195 -0.85 -5.95 -30.77
C ILE A 195 -1.75 -5.21 -29.78
N ILE A 196 -1.21 -4.87 -28.62
CA ILE A 196 -1.81 -3.93 -27.67
C ILE A 196 -0.88 -2.72 -27.58
N VAL A 197 -1.42 -1.52 -27.72
CA VAL A 197 -0.68 -0.26 -27.58
C VAL A 197 -1.17 0.51 -26.37
N ASP A 198 -0.26 0.89 -25.49
CA ASP A 198 -0.58 1.52 -24.20
C ASP A 198 0.28 2.79 -23.96
N ALA A 199 0.06 3.43 -22.81
CA ALA A 199 0.41 4.80 -22.49
C ALA A 199 1.88 5.15 -22.72
N LEU A 200 2.80 4.24 -22.37
CA LEU A 200 4.23 4.55 -22.37
C LEU A 200 4.76 4.79 -23.79
N VAL A 201 4.10 4.27 -24.82
CA VAL A 201 4.45 4.60 -26.21
C VAL A 201 4.39 6.11 -26.45
N ALA A 202 3.31 6.76 -26.03
CA ALA A 202 3.18 8.21 -26.16
C ALA A 202 4.12 8.95 -25.21
N ARG A 203 4.23 8.50 -23.95
CA ARG A 203 5.07 9.16 -22.95
C ARG A 203 6.54 9.22 -23.35
N PHE A 204 7.07 8.16 -23.96
CA PHE A 204 8.45 8.10 -24.44
C PHE A 204 8.62 8.49 -25.92
N GLN A 205 7.66 9.21 -26.51
CA GLN A 205 7.71 9.72 -27.89
C GLN A 205 7.96 8.64 -28.96
N ALA A 206 7.37 7.47 -28.76
CA ALA A 206 7.47 6.35 -29.68
C ALA A 206 6.24 6.20 -30.60
N SER A 207 5.21 7.06 -30.48
CA SER A 207 3.98 6.96 -31.26
C SER A 207 4.22 6.91 -32.77
N SER A 208 5.11 7.74 -33.31
CA SER A 208 5.40 7.77 -34.76
C SER A 208 5.97 6.44 -35.27
N VAL A 209 6.97 5.88 -34.57
CA VAL A 209 7.56 4.59 -34.96
C VAL A 209 6.57 3.44 -34.75
N VAL A 210 5.74 3.50 -33.71
CA VAL A 210 4.66 2.51 -33.52
C VAL A 210 3.66 2.57 -34.67
N CYS A 211 3.16 3.74 -35.08
CA CYS A 211 2.24 3.82 -36.22
C CYS A 211 2.84 3.24 -37.50
N GLN A 212 4.11 3.53 -37.79
CA GLN A 212 4.82 2.95 -38.95
C GLN A 212 4.97 1.42 -38.82
N LEU A 213 5.22 0.93 -37.61
CA LEU A 213 5.29 -0.49 -37.29
C LEU A 213 3.95 -1.19 -37.50
N LEU A 214 2.85 -0.58 -37.03
CA LEU A 214 1.48 -1.09 -37.18
C LEU A 214 1.08 -1.16 -38.67
N ASP A 215 1.33 -0.09 -39.44
CA ASP A 215 1.07 -0.05 -40.88
C ASP A 215 1.85 -1.15 -41.64
N ARG A 216 3.09 -1.43 -41.22
CA ARG A 216 3.93 -2.47 -41.84
C ARG A 216 3.52 -3.88 -41.45
N LEU A 217 3.14 -4.11 -40.19
CA LEU A 217 2.73 -5.42 -39.71
C LEU A 217 1.32 -5.79 -40.18
N ASN A 218 0.41 -4.82 -40.20
CA ASN A 218 -1.00 -4.99 -40.59
C ASN A 218 -1.68 -6.19 -39.92
N ILE A 219 -1.55 -6.28 -38.59
CA ILE A 219 -2.15 -7.32 -37.74
C ILE A 219 -3.18 -6.72 -36.77
N PRO A 220 -4.17 -7.50 -36.28
CA PRO A 220 -5.17 -6.99 -35.36
C PRO A 220 -4.55 -6.27 -34.16
N THR A 221 -4.91 -4.99 -34.02
CA THR A 221 -4.34 -4.06 -33.05
C THR A 221 -5.44 -3.46 -32.18
N PHE A 222 -5.12 -3.35 -30.91
CA PHE A 222 -5.96 -2.75 -29.88
C PHE A 222 -5.16 -1.67 -29.15
N CYS A 223 -5.85 -0.78 -28.45
CA CYS A 223 -5.24 0.08 -27.46
C CYS A 223 -5.89 -0.09 -26.10
N THR A 224 -5.22 0.32 -25.04
CA THR A 224 -5.84 0.50 -23.73
C THR A 224 -6.58 1.85 -23.67
N PRO A 225 -7.36 2.13 -22.61
CA PRO A 225 -7.89 3.48 -22.38
C PRO A 225 -6.81 4.57 -22.38
N MET A 226 -5.65 4.34 -21.75
CA MET A 226 -4.55 5.30 -21.71
C MET A 226 -3.73 5.38 -23.01
N GLY A 227 -3.74 4.31 -23.82
CA GLY A 227 -3.11 4.25 -25.14
C GLY A 227 -4.01 4.71 -26.29
N LYS A 228 -5.25 5.13 -26.01
CA LYS A 228 -6.21 5.56 -27.02
C LYS A 228 -5.68 6.73 -27.85
N SER A 229 -6.04 6.76 -29.14
CA SER A 229 -5.48 7.65 -30.18
C SER A 229 -4.01 7.46 -30.57
N VAL A 230 -3.24 6.58 -29.89
CA VAL A 230 -1.88 6.28 -30.35
C VAL A 230 -1.90 5.49 -31.66
N PRO A 231 -2.63 4.35 -31.77
CA PRO A 231 -2.92 3.77 -33.09
C PRO A 231 -3.90 4.67 -33.86
N ASP A 232 -3.73 4.75 -35.18
CA ASP A 232 -4.74 5.36 -36.05
C ASP A 232 -6.00 4.49 -36.08
N GLU A 233 -7.05 4.96 -35.41
CA GLU A 233 -8.31 4.23 -35.23
C GLU A 233 -9.12 4.08 -36.53
N SER A 234 -8.75 4.80 -37.61
CA SER A 234 -9.39 4.67 -38.93
C SER A 234 -8.85 3.50 -39.76
N LYS A 235 -7.76 2.87 -39.32
CA LYS A 235 -7.09 1.81 -40.07
C LYS A 235 -7.82 0.48 -39.92
N PRO A 236 -7.85 -0.36 -40.97
CA PRO A 236 -8.58 -1.62 -40.94
C PRO A 236 -8.02 -2.63 -39.92
N TYR A 237 -6.78 -2.45 -39.48
CA TYR A 237 -6.16 -3.30 -38.45
C TYR A 237 -6.58 -2.93 -37.03
N PHE A 238 -7.25 -1.81 -36.78
CA PHE A 238 -7.63 -1.39 -35.44
C PHE A 238 -9.00 -1.95 -35.05
N TYR A 239 -9.06 -2.66 -33.92
CA TYR A 239 -10.26 -3.38 -33.47
C TYR A 239 -10.87 -2.82 -32.17
N GLY A 240 -10.32 -1.71 -31.65
CA GLY A 240 -10.90 -0.97 -30.53
C GLY A 240 -10.11 -1.03 -29.23
N VAL A 241 -10.79 -0.66 -28.13
CA VAL A 241 -10.19 -0.48 -26.80
C VAL A 241 -10.29 -1.76 -25.97
N TYR A 242 -9.15 -2.29 -25.55
CA TYR A 242 -9.00 -3.39 -24.60
C TYR A 242 -8.83 -2.84 -23.18
N ASN A 243 -9.76 -3.18 -22.30
CA ASN A 243 -9.78 -2.79 -20.89
C ASN A 243 -10.13 -4.00 -20.01
N GLY A 244 -9.45 -5.13 -20.21
CA GLY A 244 -9.75 -6.39 -19.51
C GLY A 244 -11.17 -6.90 -19.76
N ALA A 245 -11.83 -7.42 -18.73
CA ALA A 245 -13.18 -7.98 -18.80
C ALA A 245 -14.26 -6.94 -19.19
N ILE A 246 -14.00 -5.64 -18.99
CA ILE A 246 -14.94 -4.56 -19.37
C ILE A 246 -14.69 -4.03 -20.79
N SER A 247 -14.07 -4.83 -21.67
CA SER A 247 -13.90 -4.51 -23.09
C SER A 247 -15.20 -4.69 -23.87
N TYR A 248 -15.29 -4.13 -25.09
CA TYR A 248 -16.42 -4.47 -25.98
C TYR A 248 -16.50 -5.99 -26.21
N PRO A 249 -17.71 -6.57 -26.35
CA PRO A 249 -17.88 -8.01 -26.49
C PRO A 249 -16.99 -8.61 -27.57
N GLY A 250 -16.26 -9.67 -27.21
CA GLY A 250 -15.35 -10.39 -28.10
C GLY A 250 -13.89 -9.90 -28.06
N ILE A 251 -13.59 -8.65 -27.67
CA ILE A 251 -12.21 -8.14 -27.62
C ILE A 251 -11.36 -8.94 -26.62
N ALA A 252 -11.82 -9.08 -25.37
CA ALA A 252 -11.08 -9.82 -24.34
C ALA A 252 -10.87 -11.28 -24.76
N VAL A 253 -11.88 -11.93 -25.34
CA VAL A 253 -11.78 -13.31 -25.85
C VAL A 253 -10.76 -13.42 -27.00
N ALA A 254 -10.77 -12.46 -27.93
CA ALA A 254 -9.84 -12.44 -29.05
C ALA A 254 -8.37 -12.34 -28.57
N ILE A 255 -8.12 -11.49 -27.58
CA ILE A 255 -6.78 -11.27 -27.02
C ILE A 255 -6.38 -12.41 -26.10
N GLU A 256 -7.19 -12.74 -25.10
CA GLU A 256 -6.80 -13.61 -23.98
C GLU A 256 -6.92 -15.10 -24.30
N GLN A 257 -7.83 -15.48 -25.20
CA GLN A 257 -8.15 -16.90 -25.45
C GLN A 257 -7.77 -17.34 -26.86
N GLN A 258 -8.00 -16.50 -27.88
CA GLN A 258 -7.80 -16.88 -29.28
C GLN A 258 -6.41 -16.56 -29.83
N SER A 259 -5.76 -15.51 -29.31
CA SER A 259 -4.41 -15.15 -29.72
C SER A 259 -3.39 -16.19 -29.27
N ASP A 260 -2.43 -16.47 -30.15
CA ASP A 260 -1.26 -17.30 -29.87
C ASP A 260 0.02 -16.48 -29.66
N CYS A 261 -0.02 -15.16 -29.88
CA CYS A 261 1.08 -14.23 -29.63
C CYS A 261 0.55 -12.80 -29.42
N ILE A 262 0.87 -12.21 -28.27
CA ILE A 262 0.45 -10.86 -27.88
C ILE A 262 1.68 -9.99 -27.74
N LEU A 263 1.77 -8.94 -28.57
CA LEU A 263 2.79 -7.91 -28.46
C LEU A 263 2.20 -6.67 -27.77
N ASP A 264 2.52 -6.50 -26.50
CA ASP A 264 2.08 -5.36 -25.68
C ASP A 264 3.16 -4.27 -25.63
N LEU A 265 2.83 -3.13 -26.21
CA LEU A 265 3.73 -2.00 -26.43
C LEU A 265 3.46 -0.90 -25.40
N GLY A 266 4.42 -0.71 -24.49
CA GLY A 266 4.38 0.30 -23.45
C GLY A 266 3.30 0.11 -22.39
N PRO A 267 3.10 -1.10 -21.83
CA PRO A 267 2.02 -1.39 -20.89
C PRO A 267 2.08 -0.54 -19.62
N TYR A 268 0.92 -0.09 -19.16
CA TYR A 268 0.72 0.64 -17.91
C TYR A 268 -0.47 0.05 -17.14
N LEU A 269 -0.18 -0.88 -16.23
CA LEU A 269 -1.16 -1.85 -15.71
C LEU A 269 -1.93 -1.36 -14.47
N SER A 270 -2.48 -0.14 -14.49
CA SER A 270 -3.34 0.35 -13.41
C SER A 270 -4.71 -0.33 -13.39
N ASP A 271 -5.43 -0.26 -12.26
CA ASP A 271 -6.76 -0.83 -12.12
C ASP A 271 -7.73 -0.29 -13.20
N SER A 272 -7.78 1.04 -13.39
CA SER A 272 -8.70 1.70 -14.32
C SER A 272 -8.32 1.53 -15.79
N ASN A 273 -7.05 1.25 -16.09
CA ASN A 273 -6.56 0.95 -17.44
C ASN A 273 -6.67 -0.55 -17.81
N THR A 274 -6.96 -1.41 -16.82
CA THR A 274 -7.02 -2.88 -16.98
C THR A 274 -8.36 -3.49 -16.56
N GLY A 275 -9.39 -2.65 -16.38
CA GLY A 275 -10.74 -3.09 -16.04
C GLY A 275 -10.84 -3.72 -14.66
N GLY A 276 -10.19 -3.14 -13.65
CA GLY A 276 -10.13 -3.66 -12.28
C GLY A 276 -9.17 -4.84 -12.10
N HIS A 277 -8.05 -4.83 -12.81
CA HIS A 277 -7.08 -5.94 -12.88
C HIS A 277 -7.67 -7.24 -13.43
N SER A 278 -8.58 -7.14 -14.39
CA SER A 278 -9.28 -8.29 -14.97
C SER A 278 -8.62 -8.85 -16.23
N ARG A 279 -7.48 -8.30 -16.66
CA ARG A 279 -6.67 -8.84 -17.76
C ARG A 279 -6.18 -10.25 -17.42
N ASN A 280 -6.42 -11.21 -18.30
CA ASN A 280 -5.95 -12.59 -18.11
C ASN A 280 -5.11 -13.08 -19.30
N ILE A 281 -3.81 -12.78 -19.28
CA ILE A 281 -2.89 -13.12 -20.38
C ILE A 281 -1.79 -14.07 -19.87
N HIS A 282 -1.64 -15.22 -20.52
CA HIS A 282 -0.61 -16.20 -20.17
C HIS A 282 0.78 -15.79 -20.67
N THR A 283 1.78 -15.96 -19.81
CA THR A 283 3.18 -15.56 -20.07
C THR A 283 3.77 -16.24 -21.31
N ASP A 284 3.41 -17.48 -21.62
CA ASP A 284 3.96 -18.25 -22.75
C ASP A 284 3.73 -17.60 -24.13
N ARG A 285 2.68 -16.76 -24.25
CA ARG A 285 2.27 -16.05 -25.47
C ARG A 285 2.48 -14.53 -25.37
N TYR A 286 3.01 -14.04 -24.26
CA TYR A 286 3.08 -12.62 -23.96
C TYR A 286 4.47 -12.04 -24.25
N ILE A 287 4.49 -10.93 -24.98
CA ILE A 287 5.65 -10.10 -25.24
C ILE A 287 5.34 -8.71 -24.73
N SER A 288 6.19 -8.18 -23.85
CA SER A 288 6.02 -6.87 -23.22
C SER A 288 7.20 -5.97 -23.56
N VAL A 289 6.93 -4.80 -24.15
CA VAL A 289 7.93 -3.76 -24.40
C VAL A 289 7.73 -2.67 -23.35
N GLY A 290 8.47 -2.75 -22.24
CA GLY A 290 8.49 -1.73 -21.18
C GLY A 290 9.29 -0.49 -21.59
N SER A 291 9.40 0.49 -20.70
CA SER A 291 10.14 1.75 -20.95
C SER A 291 11.64 1.54 -21.16
N ASP A 292 12.24 0.62 -20.42
CA ASP A 292 13.69 0.36 -20.34
C ASP A 292 14.06 -1.12 -20.54
N HIS A 293 13.09 -1.98 -20.84
CA HIS A 293 13.30 -3.42 -20.98
C HIS A 293 12.29 -4.06 -21.94
N VAL A 294 12.63 -5.24 -22.45
CA VAL A 294 11.74 -6.09 -23.25
C VAL A 294 11.66 -7.48 -22.65
N THR A 295 10.45 -8.01 -22.51
CA THR A 295 10.20 -9.38 -22.03
C THR A 295 9.56 -10.21 -23.13
N VAL A 296 10.14 -11.36 -23.46
CA VAL A 296 9.61 -12.34 -24.42
C VAL A 296 9.37 -13.65 -23.67
N GLY A 297 8.11 -13.93 -23.33
CA GLY A 297 7.79 -15.05 -22.45
C GLY A 297 8.41 -14.89 -21.06
N TYR A 298 9.31 -15.80 -20.69
CA TYR A 298 10.02 -15.77 -19.41
C TYR A 298 11.40 -15.09 -19.50
N ARG A 299 11.86 -14.72 -20.70
CA ARG A 299 13.15 -14.08 -20.90
C ARG A 299 12.99 -12.57 -20.89
N ARG A 300 13.85 -11.87 -20.14
CA ARG A 300 13.86 -10.41 -20.02
C ARG A 300 15.19 -9.84 -20.49
N TYR A 301 15.13 -8.75 -21.25
CA TYR A 301 16.23 -8.02 -21.84
C TYR A 301 16.27 -6.61 -21.22
N GLU A 302 17.21 -6.37 -20.30
CA GLU A 302 17.36 -5.08 -19.64
C GLU A 302 18.05 -4.05 -20.54
N ASN A 303 17.97 -2.77 -20.16
CA ASN A 303 18.63 -1.64 -20.85
C ASN A 303 18.25 -1.54 -22.34
N THR A 304 16.98 -1.81 -22.65
CA THR A 304 16.41 -1.72 -24.00
C THR A 304 15.34 -0.64 -24.02
N HIS A 305 15.77 0.62 -24.12
CA HIS A 305 14.85 1.76 -24.11
C HIS A 305 13.79 1.64 -25.21
N ILE A 306 12.52 1.84 -24.86
CA ILE A 306 11.35 1.58 -25.71
C ILE A 306 11.47 2.18 -27.11
N LYS A 307 11.88 3.45 -27.23
CA LYS A 307 12.03 4.15 -28.50
C LYS A 307 13.12 3.51 -29.37
N ASN A 308 14.24 3.11 -28.76
CA ASN A 308 15.36 2.50 -29.48
C ASN A 308 15.03 1.07 -29.91
N PHE A 309 14.41 0.29 -29.02
CA PHE A 309 13.92 -1.04 -29.35
C PHE A 309 12.91 -1.02 -30.51
N LEU A 310 11.91 -0.15 -30.46
CA LEU A 310 10.88 -0.05 -31.51
C LEU A 310 11.49 0.40 -32.85
N ASN A 311 12.47 1.30 -32.85
CA ASN A 311 13.22 1.67 -34.04
C ASN A 311 14.01 0.49 -34.61
N CYS A 312 14.70 -0.28 -33.77
CA CYS A 312 15.41 -1.48 -34.20
C CYS A 312 14.46 -2.55 -34.76
N LEU A 313 13.33 -2.77 -34.08
CA LEU A 313 12.29 -3.70 -34.53
C LEU A 313 11.73 -3.28 -35.90
N TYR A 314 11.36 -2.00 -36.05
CA TYR A 314 10.85 -1.46 -37.31
C TYR A 314 11.85 -1.59 -38.47
N LYS A 315 13.13 -1.30 -38.23
CA LYS A 315 14.21 -1.45 -39.24
C LYS A 315 14.43 -2.90 -39.67
N THR A 316 14.18 -3.86 -38.78
CA THR A 316 14.48 -5.28 -38.99
C THR A 316 13.29 -6.06 -39.55
N ILE A 317 12.05 -5.62 -39.27
CA ILE A 317 10.84 -6.25 -39.81
C ILE A 317 10.85 -6.20 -41.35
N PRO A 318 10.66 -7.35 -42.04
CA PRO A 318 10.55 -7.37 -43.50
C PRO A 318 9.43 -6.45 -44.00
N THR A 319 9.61 -5.82 -45.17
CA THR A 319 8.60 -4.95 -45.79
C THR A 319 7.27 -5.66 -46.10
N HIS A 320 7.27 -7.00 -46.15
CA HIS A 320 6.08 -7.84 -46.28
C HIS A 320 6.12 -8.99 -45.26
N PRO A 321 5.86 -8.74 -43.97
CA PRO A 321 6.28 -9.64 -42.91
C PRO A 321 5.40 -10.89 -42.69
N SER A 322 4.17 -10.98 -43.23
CA SER A 322 3.38 -12.22 -43.13
C SER A 322 2.22 -12.38 -44.15
N PRO A 323 1.92 -13.61 -44.62
CA PRO A 323 0.76 -13.96 -45.47
C PRO A 323 -0.59 -14.06 -44.73
N GLN A 324 -0.67 -13.75 -43.43
CA GLN A 324 -1.78 -14.16 -42.57
C GLN A 324 -2.93 -13.13 -42.43
N GLY A 325 -2.71 -11.87 -42.79
CA GLY A 325 -3.76 -10.84 -42.90
C GLY A 325 -4.58 -10.58 -41.64
N LEU A 326 -5.66 -9.82 -41.81
CA LEU A 326 -6.64 -9.53 -40.76
C LEU A 326 -7.55 -10.75 -40.57
N TRP A 327 -7.27 -11.56 -39.55
CA TRP A 327 -7.96 -12.83 -39.27
C TRP A 327 -9.19 -12.67 -38.36
N LEU A 328 -9.29 -11.55 -37.64
CA LEU A 328 -10.28 -11.35 -36.60
C LEU A 328 -11.58 -10.77 -37.17
N GLN A 329 -12.71 -11.34 -36.75
CA GLN A 329 -14.04 -10.76 -36.93
C GLN A 329 -14.67 -10.56 -35.56
N LEU A 330 -14.93 -9.30 -35.20
CA LEU A 330 -15.64 -8.95 -33.97
C LEU A 330 -17.11 -8.69 -34.26
N PRO A 331 -18.01 -8.90 -33.29
CA PRO A 331 -19.39 -8.43 -33.40
C PRO A 331 -19.40 -6.93 -33.67
N THR A 332 -20.20 -6.48 -34.63
CA THR A 332 -20.43 -5.04 -34.82
C THR A 332 -21.06 -4.49 -33.54
N PRO A 333 -20.46 -3.50 -32.86
CA PRO A 333 -21.08 -2.88 -31.70
C PRO A 333 -22.46 -2.36 -32.09
N GLU A 334 -23.49 -2.62 -31.28
CA GLU A 334 -24.80 -2.05 -31.53
C GLU A 334 -24.69 -0.52 -31.64
N SER A 335 -25.17 0.02 -32.75
CA SER A 335 -25.23 1.46 -32.95
C SER A 335 -26.44 1.96 -32.18
N PRO A 336 -26.27 2.79 -31.13
CA PRO A 336 -27.39 3.41 -30.41
C PRO A 336 -27.99 4.56 -31.24
N LEU A 337 -27.65 4.67 -32.53
CA LEU A 337 -28.29 5.58 -33.48
C LEU A 337 -29.69 5.04 -33.84
N GLY A 338 -30.49 4.75 -32.82
CA GLY A 338 -31.94 4.66 -32.89
C GLY A 338 -32.50 6.06 -32.66
N SER A 339 -33.01 6.64 -33.74
CA SER A 339 -33.41 8.04 -33.94
C SER A 339 -34.68 8.50 -33.20
N ASP A 340 -35.05 7.91 -32.05
CA ASP A 340 -36.34 8.17 -31.40
C ASP A 340 -36.25 8.80 -29.99
N SER A 341 -35.05 9.14 -29.51
CA SER A 341 -34.87 9.82 -28.23
C SER A 341 -34.77 11.34 -28.41
N ASN A 342 -35.80 12.07 -27.94
CA ASN A 342 -35.71 13.52 -27.73
C ASN A 342 -34.68 13.92 -26.66
N ARG A 343 -34.09 12.97 -25.92
CA ARG A 343 -33.21 13.25 -24.78
C ARG A 343 -31.76 12.86 -25.08
N ILE A 344 -30.81 13.65 -24.58
CA ILE A 344 -29.38 13.33 -24.63
C ILE A 344 -29.06 12.28 -23.56
N THR A 345 -28.39 11.19 -23.95
CA THR A 345 -27.97 10.11 -23.04
C THR A 345 -26.47 9.85 -23.12
N GLN A 346 -25.89 9.25 -22.08
CA GLN A 346 -24.48 8.85 -22.05
C GLN A 346 -24.19 7.86 -23.17
N SER A 347 -25.09 6.91 -23.44
CA SER A 347 -24.93 5.93 -24.52
C SER A 347 -24.86 6.55 -25.92
N TRP A 348 -25.46 7.73 -26.12
CA TRP A 348 -25.50 8.42 -27.40
C TRP A 348 -24.35 9.42 -27.58
N ILE A 349 -24.11 10.28 -26.58
CA ILE A 349 -23.27 11.47 -26.74
C ILE A 349 -21.81 11.15 -27.06
N TRP A 350 -21.23 10.09 -26.49
CA TRP A 350 -19.82 9.76 -26.69
C TRP A 350 -19.48 9.36 -28.13
N LYS A 351 -20.31 8.49 -28.70
CA LYS A 351 -20.18 8.11 -30.12
C LYS A 351 -20.39 9.31 -31.02
N ARG A 352 -21.30 10.21 -30.63
CA ARG A 352 -21.55 11.43 -31.40
C ARG A 352 -20.37 12.40 -31.36
N ILE A 353 -19.77 12.65 -30.19
CA ILE A 353 -18.56 13.46 -30.04
C ILE A 353 -17.42 12.87 -30.90
N GLY A 354 -17.19 11.56 -30.85
CA GLY A 354 -16.22 10.89 -31.72
C GLY A 354 -16.49 11.14 -33.21
N ALA A 355 -17.74 10.97 -33.65
CA ALA A 355 -18.15 11.23 -35.03
C ALA A 355 -18.07 12.71 -35.46
N MET A 356 -18.03 13.67 -34.51
CA MET A 356 -17.82 15.09 -34.78
C MET A 356 -16.34 15.50 -34.78
N ALA A 357 -15.45 14.66 -34.23
CA ALA A 357 -14.02 14.92 -34.22
C ALA A 357 -13.47 14.93 -35.65
N ARG A 358 -12.45 15.76 -35.87
CA ARG A 358 -11.79 15.96 -37.15
C ARG A 358 -10.31 15.61 -37.03
N PRO A 359 -9.62 15.34 -38.16
CA PRO A 359 -8.17 15.21 -38.14
C PRO A 359 -7.51 16.41 -37.45
N ASN A 360 -6.52 16.13 -36.60
CA ASN A 360 -5.78 17.10 -35.77
C ASN A 360 -6.55 17.70 -34.58
N ASP A 361 -7.80 17.30 -34.33
CA ASP A 361 -8.47 17.70 -33.09
C ASP A 361 -7.80 17.06 -31.87
N ILE A 362 -7.76 17.78 -30.76
CA ILE A 362 -7.38 17.28 -29.44
C ILE A 362 -8.65 17.15 -28.61
N VAL A 363 -9.03 15.94 -28.24
CA VAL A 363 -10.19 15.64 -27.39
C VAL A 363 -9.71 15.30 -25.99
N ILE A 364 -10.22 16.02 -24.99
CA ILE A 364 -9.80 15.87 -23.59
C ILE A 364 -11.00 15.39 -22.78
N GLY A 365 -10.87 14.22 -22.14
CA GLY A 365 -11.88 13.64 -21.27
C GLY A 365 -11.52 13.79 -19.80
N GLU A 366 -12.42 14.38 -19.02
CA GLU A 366 -12.28 14.47 -17.57
C GLU A 366 -12.60 13.14 -16.85
N SER A 367 -11.98 12.93 -15.69
CA SER A 367 -12.37 11.89 -14.74
C SER A 367 -13.85 11.99 -14.37
N GLY A 368 -14.57 10.87 -14.47
CA GLY A 368 -16.03 10.80 -14.36
C GLY A 368 -16.64 10.10 -15.56
N THR A 369 -17.86 10.47 -15.95
CA THR A 369 -18.56 9.80 -17.06
C THR A 369 -17.85 9.98 -18.41
N ALA A 370 -17.20 11.13 -18.64
CA ALA A 370 -16.47 11.40 -19.87
C ALA A 370 -15.29 10.44 -20.11
N LEU A 371 -14.53 10.11 -19.06
CA LEU A 371 -13.43 9.13 -19.11
C LEU A 371 -13.90 7.77 -19.63
N PHE A 372 -14.96 7.22 -19.03
CA PHE A 372 -15.50 5.91 -19.42
C PHE A 372 -16.20 5.94 -20.77
N GLY A 373 -16.88 7.04 -21.06
CA GLY A 373 -17.65 7.23 -22.28
C GLY A 373 -16.81 7.42 -23.52
N LEU A 374 -15.85 8.35 -23.48
CA LEU A 374 -14.98 8.66 -24.62
C LEU A 374 -14.04 7.51 -24.99
N SER A 375 -13.84 6.53 -24.10
CA SER A 375 -13.20 5.26 -24.44
C SER A 375 -13.92 4.54 -25.60
N ASP A 376 -15.21 4.77 -25.78
CA ASP A 376 -16.03 4.18 -26.86
C ASP A 376 -16.14 5.06 -28.11
N ALA A 377 -15.65 6.30 -28.05
CA ALA A 377 -15.64 7.19 -29.20
C ALA A 377 -14.59 6.71 -30.20
N SER A 378 -14.90 6.77 -31.50
CA SER A 378 -13.91 6.56 -32.57
C SER A 378 -13.36 7.90 -33.02
N PHE A 379 -12.04 7.99 -33.16
CA PHE A 379 -11.38 9.22 -33.59
C PHE A 379 -10.80 9.10 -35.00
N PRO A 380 -10.84 10.17 -35.83
CA PRO A 380 -10.23 10.15 -37.14
C PRO A 380 -8.70 10.15 -37.05
N SER A 381 -8.04 9.80 -38.15
CA SER A 381 -6.58 9.85 -38.27
C SER A 381 -6.03 11.22 -37.86
N GLY A 382 -5.01 11.22 -37.01
CA GLY A 382 -4.34 12.42 -36.52
C GLY A 382 -5.04 13.17 -35.38
N ALA A 383 -6.23 12.75 -34.94
CA ALA A 383 -6.81 13.28 -33.71
C ALA A 383 -6.10 12.70 -32.47
N LEU A 384 -5.99 13.49 -31.41
CA LEU A 384 -5.39 13.10 -30.14
C LEU A 384 -6.45 13.01 -29.04
N TYR A 385 -6.35 12.01 -28.19
CA TYR A 385 -7.17 11.85 -27.01
C TYR A 385 -6.33 11.94 -25.74
N LEU A 386 -6.71 12.85 -24.84
CA LEU A 386 -6.05 13.04 -23.56
C LEU A 386 -7.03 12.75 -22.41
N ALA A 387 -6.60 11.94 -21.47
CA ALA A 387 -7.30 11.69 -20.22
C ALA A 387 -6.29 11.35 -19.11
N GLN A 388 -6.67 11.63 -17.86
CA GLN A 388 -5.91 11.25 -16.67
C GLN A 388 -6.55 10.01 -16.03
N ILE A 389 -6.29 8.84 -16.64
CA ILE A 389 -6.99 7.58 -16.31
C ILE A 389 -6.60 7.04 -14.93
N TYR A 390 -5.33 7.16 -14.54
CA TYR A 390 -4.85 6.53 -13.31
C TYR A 390 -4.83 7.47 -12.13
N PHE A 391 -4.21 8.65 -12.29
CA PHE A 391 -4.16 9.60 -11.17
C PHE A 391 -5.55 10.18 -10.84
N GLY A 392 -6.40 10.36 -11.87
CA GLY A 392 -7.83 10.54 -11.69
C GLY A 392 -8.25 11.81 -10.94
N SER A 393 -7.46 12.89 -10.99
CA SER A 393 -7.74 14.10 -10.24
C SER A 393 -8.76 14.98 -10.97
N ILE A 394 -10.02 14.96 -10.51
CA ILE A 394 -11.08 15.83 -11.06
C ILE A 394 -10.66 17.31 -11.08
N GLY A 395 -10.96 18.00 -12.17
CA GLY A 395 -10.52 19.38 -12.42
C GLY A 395 -9.22 19.47 -13.24
N TRP A 396 -8.45 18.39 -13.37
CA TRP A 396 -7.24 18.34 -14.21
C TRP A 396 -7.51 18.83 -15.64
N SER A 397 -8.63 18.42 -16.22
CA SER A 397 -8.91 18.57 -17.65
C SER A 397 -9.03 20.03 -18.10
N VAL A 398 -9.48 20.95 -17.25
CA VAL A 398 -9.62 22.38 -17.59
C VAL A 398 -8.23 23.03 -17.74
N GLY A 399 -7.33 22.78 -16.78
CA GLY A 399 -5.94 23.22 -16.87
C GLY A 399 -5.22 22.56 -18.04
N ALA A 400 -5.36 21.24 -18.18
CA ALA A 400 -4.76 20.50 -19.31
C ALA A 400 -5.25 21.00 -20.68
N CYS A 401 -6.52 21.41 -20.78
CA CYS A 401 -7.08 22.02 -21.98
C CYS A 401 -6.39 23.33 -22.35
N LEU A 402 -6.11 24.20 -21.37
CA LEU A 402 -5.36 25.43 -21.60
C LEU A 402 -3.98 25.12 -22.20
N GLY A 403 -3.26 24.18 -21.60
CA GLY A 403 -1.93 23.81 -22.06
C GLY A 403 -1.93 23.14 -23.43
N ALA A 404 -2.86 22.22 -23.67
CA ALA A 404 -3.03 21.55 -24.95
C ALA A 404 -3.38 22.53 -26.08
N ALA A 405 -4.30 23.46 -25.82
CA ALA A 405 -4.70 24.49 -26.78
C ALA A 405 -3.56 25.46 -27.09
N GLN A 406 -2.76 25.83 -26.09
CA GLN A 406 -1.56 26.63 -26.28
C GLN A 406 -0.54 25.90 -27.18
N ALA A 407 -0.24 24.63 -26.91
CA ALA A 407 0.66 23.83 -27.73
C ALA A 407 0.16 23.66 -29.18
N GLN A 408 -1.14 23.49 -29.37
CA GLN A 408 -1.77 23.43 -30.69
C GLN A 408 -1.64 24.77 -31.43
N ALA A 409 -1.95 25.89 -30.76
CA ALA A 409 -1.86 27.23 -31.35
C ALA A 409 -0.45 27.55 -31.84
N GLU A 410 0.57 27.21 -31.04
CA GLU A 410 1.98 27.36 -31.44
C GLU A 410 2.39 26.48 -32.62
N SER A 411 1.75 25.32 -32.78
CA SER A 411 2.02 24.42 -33.90
C SER A 411 1.38 24.91 -35.21
N GLY A 412 0.51 25.91 -35.17
CA GLY A 412 -0.17 26.49 -36.34
C GLY A 412 -1.12 25.53 -37.06
N GLY A 413 -1.49 24.41 -36.43
CA GLY A 413 -2.34 23.38 -37.03
C GLY A 413 -3.83 23.77 -37.09
N PRO A 414 -4.62 23.20 -38.01
CA PRO A 414 -6.04 23.53 -38.20
C PRO A 414 -6.98 22.87 -37.19
N GLY A 415 -6.46 22.15 -36.20
CA GLY A 415 -7.22 21.37 -35.22
C GLY A 415 -7.92 22.20 -34.15
N ARG A 416 -8.96 21.61 -33.55
CA ARG A 416 -9.69 22.15 -32.40
C ARG A 416 -9.29 21.44 -31.12
N THR A 417 -9.30 22.15 -30.00
CA THR A 417 -9.18 21.55 -28.67
C THR A 417 -10.58 21.45 -28.04
N ILE A 418 -11.07 20.22 -27.87
CA ILE A 418 -12.41 19.91 -27.38
C ILE A 418 -12.27 19.31 -25.98
N LEU A 419 -12.68 20.07 -24.96
CA LEU A 419 -12.76 19.58 -23.59
C LEU A 419 -14.16 19.01 -23.31
N VAL A 420 -14.21 17.86 -22.67
CA VAL A 420 -15.44 17.24 -22.16
C VAL A 420 -15.30 17.05 -20.65
N VAL A 421 -16.02 17.86 -19.89
CA VAL A 421 -15.85 17.99 -18.43
C VAL A 421 -17.20 17.88 -17.73
N GLY A 422 -17.25 17.18 -16.59
CA GLY A 422 -18.45 17.16 -15.73
C GLY A 422 -18.62 18.49 -15.00
N ASP A 423 -19.87 18.86 -14.72
CA ASP A 423 -20.22 20.06 -13.95
C ASP A 423 -19.50 20.13 -12.59
N GLY A 424 -19.39 19.01 -11.86
CA GLY A 424 -18.66 18.94 -10.59
C GLY A 424 -17.15 19.17 -10.73
N SER A 425 -16.51 18.49 -11.69
CA SER A 425 -15.07 18.63 -11.95
C SER A 425 -14.71 20.04 -12.40
N LEU A 426 -15.57 20.68 -13.20
CA LEU A 426 -15.39 22.05 -13.65
C LEU A 426 -15.20 23.02 -12.48
N GLN A 427 -15.93 22.84 -11.37
CA GLN A 427 -15.90 23.77 -10.24
C GLN A 427 -14.52 23.91 -9.57
N LEU A 428 -13.67 22.88 -9.67
CA LEU A 428 -12.37 22.87 -9.01
C LEU A 428 -11.36 23.80 -9.68
N THR A 429 -11.47 23.98 -11.00
CA THR A 429 -10.43 24.60 -11.84
C THR A 429 -10.98 25.56 -12.90
N VAL A 430 -12.27 25.93 -12.81
CA VAL A 430 -13.03 26.78 -13.76
C VAL A 430 -12.32 28.06 -14.17
N GLN A 431 -11.51 28.66 -13.29
CA GLN A 431 -10.88 29.96 -13.50
C GLN A 431 -9.87 29.98 -14.66
N GLU A 432 -9.35 28.83 -15.12
CA GLU A 432 -8.48 28.80 -16.30
C GLU A 432 -9.22 29.09 -17.61
N ILE A 433 -10.55 29.05 -17.63
CA ILE A 433 -11.33 29.58 -18.76
C ILE A 433 -10.98 31.06 -18.98
N GLY A 434 -10.79 31.83 -17.89
CA GLY A 434 -10.33 33.21 -17.97
C GLY A 434 -8.93 33.33 -18.57
N THR A 435 -8.03 32.41 -18.25
CA THR A 435 -6.69 32.37 -18.86
C THR A 435 -6.76 32.06 -20.36
N MET A 436 -7.62 31.12 -20.78
CA MET A 436 -7.84 30.83 -22.21
C MET A 436 -8.33 32.07 -22.98
N ILE A 437 -9.26 32.83 -22.37
CA ILE A 437 -9.77 34.09 -22.93
C ILE A 437 -8.66 35.16 -22.99
N LYS A 438 -7.90 35.32 -21.90
CA LYS A 438 -6.75 36.26 -21.82
C LYS A 438 -5.72 35.98 -22.92
N CYS A 439 -5.39 34.70 -23.13
CA CYS A 439 -4.46 34.26 -24.18
C CYS A 439 -5.05 34.36 -25.60
N GLY A 440 -6.35 34.67 -25.74
CA GLY A 440 -7.00 34.82 -27.03
C GLY A 440 -7.11 33.51 -27.82
N LEU A 441 -7.21 32.37 -27.11
CA LEU A 441 -7.32 31.06 -27.75
C LEU A 441 -8.63 30.95 -28.53
N ARG A 442 -8.53 30.60 -29.82
CA ARG A 442 -9.67 30.64 -30.76
C ARG A 442 -10.35 29.30 -30.95
N ASN A 443 -9.58 28.21 -30.99
CA ASN A 443 -10.09 26.90 -31.39
C ASN A 443 -10.47 25.99 -30.21
N VAL A 444 -11.07 26.54 -29.15
CA VAL A 444 -11.38 25.81 -27.92
C VAL A 444 -12.89 25.62 -27.78
N ILE A 445 -13.33 24.39 -27.53
CA ILE A 445 -14.74 24.04 -27.28
C ILE A 445 -14.83 23.33 -25.93
N LEU A 446 -15.59 23.90 -24.99
CA LEU A 446 -15.81 23.36 -23.66
C LEU A 446 -17.20 22.73 -23.60
N ILE A 447 -17.28 21.41 -23.59
CA ILE A 447 -18.53 20.66 -23.43
C ILE A 447 -18.69 20.31 -21.94
N VAL A 448 -19.65 20.95 -21.28
CA VAL A 448 -19.95 20.74 -19.86
C VAL A 448 -21.11 19.76 -19.75
N ILE A 449 -20.86 18.58 -19.19
CA ILE A 449 -21.89 17.59 -18.89
C ILE A 449 -22.56 17.99 -17.57
N ASN A 450 -23.74 18.60 -17.67
CA ASN A 450 -24.54 19.04 -16.52
C ASN A 450 -25.60 17.98 -16.21
N ASN A 451 -25.29 17.14 -15.24
CA ASN A 451 -26.16 16.11 -14.68
C ASN A 451 -26.44 16.33 -13.18
N GLY A 452 -26.08 17.50 -12.65
CA GLY A 452 -26.44 17.93 -11.30
C GLY A 452 -25.58 17.27 -10.21
N GLY A 453 -24.28 17.12 -10.44
CA GLY A 453 -23.31 16.68 -9.45
C GLY A 453 -22.53 15.41 -9.81
N TYR A 454 -22.00 14.73 -8.79
CA TYR A 454 -21.05 13.62 -8.98
C TYR A 454 -21.75 12.30 -9.36
N THR A 455 -22.19 12.15 -10.61
CA THR A 455 -22.90 10.96 -11.10
C THR A 455 -22.10 9.65 -10.97
N ILE A 456 -20.77 9.70 -11.15
CA ILE A 456 -19.92 8.52 -10.93
C ILE A 456 -20.01 8.04 -9.48
N GLU A 457 -19.89 8.96 -8.52
CA GLU A 457 -19.98 8.64 -7.10
C GLU A 457 -21.38 8.13 -6.75
N ARG A 458 -22.44 8.71 -7.32
CA ARG A 458 -23.81 8.21 -7.15
C ARG A 458 -23.97 6.75 -7.59
N ALA A 459 -23.32 6.37 -8.69
CA ALA A 459 -23.37 5.01 -9.21
C ALA A 459 -22.57 4.03 -8.34
N ILE A 460 -21.47 4.50 -7.75
CA ILE A 460 -20.65 3.72 -6.81
C ILE A 460 -21.39 3.57 -5.47
N HIS A 461 -21.75 4.69 -4.83
CA HIS A 461 -22.36 4.73 -3.50
C HIS A 461 -23.17 6.01 -3.23
N GLY A 462 -24.28 5.86 -2.50
CA GLY A 462 -25.06 7.01 -2.04
C GLY A 462 -25.74 7.80 -3.17
N ALA A 463 -26.47 7.11 -4.05
CA ALA A 463 -27.14 7.70 -5.21
C ALA A 463 -27.92 9.00 -4.92
N THR A 464 -28.52 9.11 -3.74
CA THR A 464 -29.32 10.27 -3.30
C THR A 464 -28.69 11.07 -2.17
N GLN A 465 -27.43 10.81 -1.82
CA GLN A 465 -26.78 11.45 -0.68
C GLN A 465 -26.26 12.85 -1.01
N ALA A 466 -26.35 13.74 -0.02
CA ALA A 466 -26.05 15.17 -0.19
C ALA A 466 -24.58 15.46 -0.57
N TYR A 467 -23.64 14.59 -0.20
CA TYR A 467 -22.23 14.76 -0.57
C TYR A 467 -21.96 14.58 -2.07
N ASN A 468 -22.91 14.01 -2.82
CA ASN A 468 -22.84 13.91 -4.27
C ASN A 468 -23.51 15.09 -4.99
N ASP A 469 -24.25 15.94 -4.26
CA ASP A 469 -24.85 17.16 -4.78
C ASP A 469 -23.80 18.29 -4.81
N ILE A 470 -23.88 19.17 -5.80
CA ILE A 470 -23.02 20.35 -5.95
C ILE A 470 -23.86 21.62 -6.01
N ALA A 471 -23.22 22.78 -5.82
CA ALA A 471 -23.88 24.06 -6.08
C ALA A 471 -24.22 24.17 -7.58
N SER A 472 -25.49 24.42 -7.92
CA SER A 472 -25.88 24.61 -9.32
C SER A 472 -25.38 25.96 -9.83
N TRP A 473 -24.57 25.94 -10.89
CA TRP A 473 -24.09 27.13 -11.57
C TRP A 473 -24.87 27.38 -12.86
N ASP A 474 -24.99 28.65 -13.23
CA ASP A 474 -25.42 29.02 -14.58
C ASP A 474 -24.19 29.09 -15.48
N HIS A 475 -23.87 27.97 -16.14
CA HIS A 475 -22.69 27.85 -16.99
C HIS A 475 -22.71 28.84 -18.16
N GLN A 476 -23.88 29.31 -18.59
CA GLN A 476 -24.02 30.25 -19.70
C GLN A 476 -23.37 31.61 -19.39
N LEU A 477 -23.25 31.96 -18.11
CA LEU A 477 -22.65 33.22 -17.65
C LEU A 477 -21.12 33.16 -17.53
N LEU A 478 -20.51 31.98 -17.54
CA LEU A 478 -19.08 31.82 -17.20
C LEU A 478 -18.15 32.61 -18.12
N LEU A 479 -18.32 32.52 -19.44
CA LEU A 479 -17.47 33.26 -20.38
C LEU A 479 -17.54 34.78 -20.12
N SER A 480 -18.74 35.29 -19.87
CA SER A 480 -18.94 36.71 -19.57
C SER A 480 -18.33 37.10 -18.21
N ALA A 481 -18.48 36.24 -17.20
CA ALA A 481 -17.92 36.45 -15.86
C ALA A 481 -16.38 36.50 -15.88
N PHE A 482 -15.73 35.74 -16.75
CA PHE A 482 -14.28 35.78 -16.95
C PHE A 482 -13.82 36.83 -17.98
N GLY A 483 -14.68 37.79 -18.33
CA GLY A 483 -14.30 38.97 -19.12
C GLY A 483 -14.39 38.80 -20.64
N HIS A 484 -14.98 37.71 -21.15
CA HIS A 484 -15.27 37.61 -22.58
C HIS A 484 -16.36 38.61 -22.97
N LYS A 485 -16.01 39.63 -23.76
CA LYS A 485 -16.91 40.75 -24.11
C LYS A 485 -18.26 40.34 -24.70
N ASN A 486 -18.26 39.27 -25.49
CA ASN A 486 -19.46 38.71 -26.12
C ASN A 486 -19.78 37.30 -25.57
N GLY A 487 -19.47 37.03 -24.29
CA GLY A 487 -19.49 35.68 -23.72
C GLY A 487 -20.82 34.95 -23.94
N GLN A 488 -21.96 35.63 -23.77
CA GLN A 488 -23.28 35.05 -24.01
C GLN A 488 -23.50 34.53 -25.44
N GLN A 489 -22.86 35.13 -26.45
CA GLN A 489 -22.98 34.69 -27.84
C GLN A 489 -22.24 33.37 -28.11
N TYR A 490 -21.25 33.05 -27.29
CA TYR A 490 -20.40 31.87 -27.42
C TYR A 490 -20.69 30.81 -26.35
N SER A 491 -21.71 31.04 -25.54
CA SER A 491 -22.29 30.07 -24.61
C SER A 491 -23.55 29.48 -25.24
N HIS A 492 -23.62 28.16 -25.26
CA HIS A 492 -24.72 27.39 -25.84
C HIS A 492 -25.24 26.40 -24.81
N ARG A 493 -26.50 26.00 -24.95
CA ARG A 493 -27.15 24.98 -24.12
C ARG A 493 -27.92 24.01 -25.01
N ALA A 494 -27.82 22.72 -24.70
CA ALA A 494 -28.60 21.66 -25.34
C ALA A 494 -29.17 20.70 -24.29
N ALA A 495 -30.47 20.42 -24.38
CA ALA A 495 -31.18 19.45 -23.55
C ALA A 495 -31.72 18.26 -24.37
N THR A 496 -31.81 18.43 -25.69
CA THR A 496 -32.25 17.40 -26.63
C THR A 496 -31.17 17.06 -27.65
N THR A 497 -31.26 15.87 -28.23
CA THR A 497 -30.34 15.43 -29.30
C THR A 497 -30.37 16.41 -30.48
N ALA A 498 -31.55 16.90 -30.88
CA ALA A 498 -31.71 17.90 -31.94
C ALA A 498 -31.02 19.24 -31.60
N GLU A 499 -31.22 19.78 -30.39
CA GLU A 499 -30.54 21.01 -29.96
C GLU A 499 -29.01 20.84 -29.93
N PHE A 500 -28.52 19.68 -29.51
CA PHE A 500 -27.09 19.39 -29.52
C PHE A 500 -26.53 19.38 -30.94
N GLU A 501 -27.23 18.75 -31.89
CA GLU A 501 -26.85 18.79 -33.30
C GLU A 501 -26.85 20.22 -33.85
N ASP A 502 -27.91 20.99 -33.59
CA ASP A 502 -28.03 22.37 -34.05
C ASP A 502 -26.87 23.25 -33.53
N VAL A 503 -26.52 23.11 -32.24
CA VAL A 503 -25.39 23.83 -31.63
C VAL A 503 -24.07 23.39 -32.25
N MET A 504 -23.80 22.09 -32.32
CA MET A 504 -22.49 21.59 -32.74
C MET A 504 -22.25 21.73 -34.25
N LEU A 505 -23.31 21.82 -35.06
CA LEU A 505 -23.25 22.12 -36.50
C LEU A 505 -23.31 23.63 -36.79
N SER A 506 -23.54 24.46 -35.78
CA SER A 506 -23.56 25.91 -35.96
C SER A 506 -22.16 26.44 -36.35
N PRO A 507 -22.08 27.47 -37.22
CA PRO A 507 -20.79 28.03 -37.65
C PRO A 507 -19.84 28.40 -36.50
N PRO A 508 -20.28 29.00 -35.36
CA PRO A 508 -19.41 29.34 -34.24
C PRO A 508 -18.73 28.14 -33.55
N VAL A 509 -19.28 26.93 -33.66
CA VAL A 509 -18.73 25.72 -33.03
C VAL A 509 -17.97 24.86 -34.06
N VAL A 510 -18.39 24.90 -35.32
CA VAL A 510 -17.71 24.22 -36.43
C VAL A 510 -16.36 24.89 -36.72
N GLU A 511 -16.31 26.22 -36.77
CA GLU A 511 -15.10 27.01 -37.01
C GLU A 511 -14.95 28.06 -35.91
N PRO A 512 -14.58 27.63 -34.70
CA PRO A 512 -14.54 28.52 -33.54
C PRO A 512 -13.50 29.63 -33.72
N SER A 513 -13.95 30.87 -33.64
CA SER A 513 -13.10 32.06 -33.65
C SER A 513 -12.70 32.53 -32.25
N SER A 514 -13.27 31.89 -31.21
CA SER A 514 -13.05 32.15 -29.78
C SER A 514 -13.44 30.89 -28.98
N VAL A 515 -13.10 30.86 -27.70
CA VAL A 515 -13.55 29.83 -26.75
C VAL A 515 -15.08 29.71 -26.79
N GLN A 516 -15.57 28.50 -27.08
CA GLN A 516 -17.00 28.14 -27.03
C GLN A 516 -17.30 27.38 -25.74
N LEU A 517 -18.48 27.60 -25.17
CA LEU A 517 -19.01 26.78 -24.08
C LEU A 517 -20.33 26.14 -24.52
N VAL A 518 -20.45 24.83 -24.36
CA VAL A 518 -21.65 24.06 -24.67
C VAL A 518 -22.07 23.30 -23.41
N GLU A 519 -23.14 23.73 -22.78
CA GLU A 519 -23.73 23.05 -21.63
C GLU A 519 -24.72 21.98 -22.12
N VAL A 520 -24.50 20.75 -21.69
CA VAL A 520 -25.30 19.59 -22.09
C VAL A 520 -26.07 19.08 -20.88
N LEU A 521 -27.40 19.20 -20.92
CA LEU A 521 -28.27 18.77 -19.82
C LEU A 521 -28.56 17.27 -19.94
N MET A 522 -28.28 16.52 -18.86
CA MET A 522 -28.46 15.08 -18.82
C MET A 522 -29.12 14.62 -17.51
N GLU A 523 -29.65 13.40 -17.53
CA GLU A 523 -30.21 12.80 -16.31
C GLU A 523 -29.13 12.47 -15.28
N LYS A 524 -29.47 12.69 -14.02
CA LYS A 524 -28.56 12.60 -12.87
C LYS A 524 -27.95 11.21 -12.66
N MET A 525 -28.69 10.17 -13.03
CA MET A 525 -28.32 8.76 -12.84
C MET A 525 -27.92 8.07 -14.15
N ASP A 526 -27.85 8.79 -15.26
CA ASP A 526 -27.43 8.23 -16.53
C ASP A 526 -25.89 8.06 -16.56
N VAL A 527 -25.42 6.83 -16.77
CA VAL A 527 -24.01 6.44 -16.74
C VAL A 527 -23.60 5.68 -18.01
N PRO A 528 -22.35 5.81 -18.48
CA PRO A 528 -21.83 4.96 -19.54
C PRO A 528 -21.87 3.48 -19.14
N TRP A 529 -22.20 2.59 -20.09
CA TRP A 529 -22.27 1.15 -19.81
C TRP A 529 -20.96 0.59 -19.25
N ARG A 530 -19.81 1.12 -19.69
CA ARG A 530 -18.49 0.67 -19.25
C ARG A 530 -18.23 0.98 -17.77
N LEU A 531 -18.69 2.14 -17.30
CA LEU A 531 -18.66 2.50 -15.89
C LEU A 531 -19.55 1.55 -15.08
N GLN A 532 -20.77 1.30 -15.56
CA GLN A 532 -21.68 0.37 -14.92
C GLN A 532 -21.07 -1.05 -14.84
N ALA A 533 -20.48 -1.54 -15.93
CA ALA A 533 -19.81 -2.84 -15.98
C ALA A 533 -18.63 -2.93 -15.01
N GLN A 534 -17.84 -1.85 -14.85
CA GLN A 534 -16.75 -1.83 -13.87
C GLN A 534 -17.27 -1.87 -12.44
N ILE A 535 -18.32 -1.09 -12.13
CA ILE A 535 -18.98 -1.11 -10.82
C ILE A 535 -19.54 -2.50 -10.53
N ASP A 536 -20.18 -3.14 -11.51
CA ASP A 536 -20.75 -4.47 -11.35
C ASP A 536 -19.66 -5.52 -11.14
N LEU A 537 -18.55 -5.46 -11.88
CA LEU A 537 -17.40 -6.36 -11.70
C LEU A 537 -16.77 -6.21 -10.30
N ILE A 538 -16.64 -4.98 -9.81
CA ILE A 538 -16.17 -4.72 -8.44
C ILE A 538 -17.18 -5.24 -7.40
N LYS A 539 -18.48 -5.01 -7.61
CA LYS A 539 -19.55 -5.52 -6.73
C LYS A 539 -19.61 -7.04 -6.74
N GLU A 540 -19.40 -7.70 -7.87
CA GLU A 540 -19.33 -9.16 -7.99
C GLU A 540 -18.12 -9.72 -7.28
N ARG A 541 -16.94 -9.09 -7.43
CA ARG A 541 -15.75 -9.45 -6.66
C ARG A 541 -15.99 -9.31 -5.15
N ASN A 542 -16.60 -8.20 -4.74
CA ASN A 542 -16.96 -7.94 -3.34
C ASN A 542 -18.07 -8.87 -2.82
N LYS A 543 -19.02 -9.25 -3.68
CA LYS A 543 -20.03 -10.26 -3.37
C LYS A 543 -19.41 -11.65 -3.33
N GLY A 544 -18.40 -11.98 -4.12
CA GLY A 544 -17.65 -13.23 -4.02
C GLY A 544 -17.04 -13.39 -2.63
N TYR A 545 -16.47 -12.31 -2.08
CA TYR A 545 -16.05 -12.25 -0.68
C TYR A 545 -17.22 -12.40 0.31
N ALA A 546 -18.40 -11.84 0.02
CA ALA A 546 -19.59 -11.94 0.88
C ALA A 546 -20.39 -13.27 0.74
N THR A 547 -20.37 -13.95 -0.41
CA THR A 547 -21.08 -15.22 -0.65
C THR A 547 -20.26 -16.42 -0.18
N GLN A 548 -18.92 -16.32 -0.18
CA GLN A 548 -18.08 -17.26 0.56
C GLN A 548 -18.23 -17.11 2.09
N GLN A 549 -18.66 -15.93 2.58
CA GLN A 549 -19.06 -15.72 3.99
C GLN A 549 -20.48 -16.23 4.33
N HIS A 550 -21.37 -16.48 3.35
CA HIS A 550 -22.78 -16.83 3.60
C HIS A 550 -23.18 -18.30 3.33
N SER A 551 -22.25 -19.19 2.93
CA SER A 551 -22.58 -20.62 2.74
C SER A 551 -22.61 -21.47 4.01
N HIS A 552 -22.37 -20.89 5.20
CA HIS A 552 -22.48 -21.60 6.49
C HIS A 552 -23.24 -20.78 7.55
N GLU A 553 -24.55 -20.61 7.35
CA GLU A 553 -25.49 -20.42 8.47
C GLU A 553 -26.70 -21.36 8.35
N PRO A 554 -27.11 -22.04 9.45
CA PRO A 554 -28.24 -22.97 9.44
C PRO A 554 -29.57 -22.24 9.67
N SER A 555 -30.46 -22.34 8.69
CA SER A 555 -31.83 -21.80 8.74
C SER A 555 -32.68 -22.43 9.86
N ARG A 556 -33.32 -21.60 10.69
CA ARG A 556 -34.56 -21.96 11.42
C ARG A 556 -35.52 -20.77 11.49
N LEU A 557 -36.68 -20.90 10.85
CA LEU A 557 -38.00 -20.51 11.39
C LEU A 557 -39.14 -21.08 10.48
N LYS A 558 -39.63 -22.26 10.90
CA LYS A 558 -40.99 -22.89 10.94
C LYS A 558 -42.21 -22.43 10.07
N PRO A 559 -43.25 -23.29 9.91
CA PRO A 559 -43.72 -23.79 8.60
C PRO A 559 -45.20 -23.58 8.28
N TRP A 560 -45.58 -23.29 7.02
CA TRP A 560 -46.89 -23.66 6.46
C TRP A 560 -47.01 -23.40 4.93
N ALA A 561 -47.40 -24.47 4.22
CA ALA A 561 -48.30 -24.51 3.06
C ALA A 561 -47.76 -24.55 1.59
N TRP A 562 -47.98 -25.73 0.96
CA TRP A 562 -48.15 -26.12 -0.48
C TRP A 562 -46.91 -26.07 -1.42
N VAL A 563 -46.26 -27.18 -1.84
CA VAL A 563 -46.62 -28.39 -2.65
C VAL A 563 -46.55 -28.18 -4.18
N ALA A 564 -45.74 -29.05 -4.81
CA ALA A 564 -45.70 -29.50 -6.22
C ALA A 564 -45.13 -28.51 -7.26
N LEU A 565 -44.36 -28.85 -8.29
CA LEU A 565 -43.94 -30.08 -8.99
C LEU A 565 -42.76 -29.59 -9.89
N GLY A 566 -41.60 -30.24 -10.12
CA GLY A 566 -41.40 -31.53 -10.79
C GLY A 566 -40.55 -31.35 -12.08
N ALA A 567 -39.55 -32.23 -12.25
CA ALA A 567 -38.76 -32.56 -13.46
C ALA A 567 -37.68 -31.55 -13.93
N GLY A 568 -36.49 -31.95 -14.39
CA GLY A 568 -35.94 -33.29 -14.63
C GLY A 568 -34.71 -33.22 -15.56
N LEU A 569 -33.60 -33.79 -15.08
CA LEU A 569 -32.54 -34.56 -15.78
C LEU A 569 -32.33 -34.42 -17.31
N ALA A 570 -31.10 -34.03 -17.69
CA ALA A 570 -30.19 -34.73 -18.61
C ALA A 570 -28.81 -34.03 -18.51
N GLY A 571 -27.63 -34.65 -18.34
CA GLY A 571 -27.23 -36.04 -18.46
C GLY A 571 -26.13 -36.20 -19.51
N LEU A 572 -24.86 -36.19 -19.06
CA LEU A 572 -23.68 -36.90 -19.62
C LEU A 572 -23.19 -36.48 -21.03
N ALA A 573 -21.91 -36.53 -21.42
CA ALA A 573 -20.60 -36.84 -20.84
C ALA A 573 -19.55 -36.47 -21.93
N LEU A 574 -18.29 -36.22 -21.58
CA LEU A 574 -17.06 -36.51 -22.35
C LEU A 574 -15.84 -35.98 -21.56
N THR A 575 -15.31 -36.81 -20.65
CA THR A 575 -13.99 -37.50 -20.74
C THR A 575 -12.76 -36.60 -20.55
N SER A 576 -12.31 -36.58 -19.30
CA SER A 576 -10.93 -36.58 -18.81
C SER A 576 -9.77 -36.56 -19.82
N LEU A 577 -8.97 -35.50 -19.75
CA LEU A 577 -7.51 -35.60 -19.77
C LEU A 577 -6.99 -34.98 -18.47
N GLN A 578 -6.56 -35.87 -17.57
CA GLN A 578 -5.95 -35.54 -16.28
C GLN A 578 -4.63 -34.79 -16.50
N VAL A 579 -4.54 -33.55 -16.02
CA VAL A 579 -3.26 -33.01 -15.57
C VAL A 579 -3.13 -33.46 -14.12
N THR A 580 -2.08 -34.25 -13.89
CA THR A 580 -1.67 -34.79 -12.60
C THR A 580 -1.47 -33.69 -11.56
N GLN A 581 -2.51 -33.40 -10.79
CA GLN A 581 -2.31 -33.04 -9.39
C GLN A 581 -1.89 -34.31 -8.68
N SER A 582 -0.61 -34.40 -8.30
CA SER A 582 -0.24 -35.31 -7.22
C SER A 582 -0.92 -34.80 -5.96
N LYS A 583 -2.12 -35.32 -5.68
CA LYS A 583 -2.57 -35.45 -4.31
C LYS A 583 -1.56 -36.32 -3.57
N SER A 584 -0.63 -35.71 -2.82
CA SER A 584 -0.07 -36.42 -1.68
C SER A 584 -1.15 -36.39 -0.59
N GLU A 585 -1.99 -37.42 -0.54
CA GLU A 585 -2.97 -37.63 0.53
C GLU A 585 -2.33 -37.97 1.89
N ASN A 586 -1.02 -37.78 2.05
CA ASN A 586 -0.32 -37.95 3.33
C ASN A 586 0.38 -36.62 3.66
N GLY A 587 0.20 -36.13 4.90
CA GLY A 587 0.98 -35.02 5.45
C GLY A 587 2.50 -35.28 5.43
N PRO A 588 3.33 -34.37 5.94
CA PRO A 588 4.78 -34.54 5.90
C PRO A 588 5.20 -35.86 6.54
N GLN A 589 6.05 -36.61 5.83
CA GLN A 589 6.61 -37.88 6.31
C GLN A 589 7.95 -37.63 6.99
N TYR A 590 7.95 -37.63 8.32
CA TYR A 590 9.15 -37.58 9.13
C TYR A 590 9.80 -38.95 9.28
N ALA A 591 11.09 -38.97 9.65
CA ALA A 591 11.80 -40.19 9.96
C ALA A 591 11.14 -40.97 11.11
N ASP A 592 11.28 -42.30 11.10
CA ASP A 592 10.93 -43.10 12.26
C ASP A 592 11.90 -42.84 13.44
N LYS A 593 11.52 -43.28 14.64
CA LYS A 593 12.29 -43.05 15.87
C LYS A 593 13.74 -43.53 15.76
N ALA A 594 13.99 -44.66 15.09
CA ALA A 594 15.33 -45.20 14.91
C ALA A 594 16.18 -44.32 13.98
N THR A 595 15.59 -43.83 12.90
CA THR A 595 16.24 -42.95 11.92
C THR A 595 16.52 -41.57 12.49
N MET A 596 15.58 -41.01 13.26
CA MET A 596 15.80 -39.76 14.00
C MET A 596 16.99 -39.92 14.96
N LEU A 597 17.08 -41.03 15.73
CA LEU A 597 18.23 -41.29 16.61
C LEU A 597 19.55 -41.36 15.85
N MET A 598 19.59 -41.96 14.66
CA MET A 598 20.80 -41.99 13.84
C MET A 598 21.25 -40.58 13.44
N GLY A 599 20.33 -39.71 13.04
CA GLY A 599 20.64 -38.31 12.71
C GLY A 599 21.09 -37.52 13.93
N ILE A 600 20.44 -37.69 15.08
CA ILE A 600 20.84 -37.01 16.34
C ILE A 600 22.22 -37.50 16.82
N GLN A 601 22.53 -38.79 16.69
CA GLN A 601 23.86 -39.31 16.98
C GLN A 601 24.92 -38.76 16.02
N LYS A 602 24.56 -38.51 14.75
CA LYS A 602 25.44 -37.83 13.79
C LYS A 602 25.72 -36.38 14.23
N ILE A 603 24.69 -35.66 14.69
CA ILE A 603 24.83 -34.30 15.26
C ILE A 603 25.77 -34.35 16.48
N SER A 604 25.53 -35.25 17.43
CA SER A 604 26.36 -35.45 18.63
C SER A 604 27.84 -35.73 18.27
N LYS A 605 28.11 -36.54 17.26
CA LYS A 605 29.49 -36.81 16.80
C LYS A 605 30.17 -35.59 16.18
N VAL A 606 29.43 -34.72 15.49
CA VAL A 606 30.00 -33.55 14.79
C VAL A 606 30.17 -32.36 15.72
N LEU A 607 29.23 -32.13 16.64
CA LEU A 607 29.23 -30.98 17.55
C LEU A 607 29.85 -31.29 18.93
N GLY A 608 30.18 -32.55 19.20
CA GLY A 608 30.62 -33.02 20.53
C GLY A 608 29.48 -33.63 21.33
N GLU A 609 29.79 -34.67 22.11
CA GLU A 609 28.79 -35.39 22.91
C GLU A 609 28.13 -34.48 23.96
N GLU A 610 28.85 -33.46 24.44
CA GLU A 610 28.35 -32.50 25.41
C GLU A 610 27.33 -31.50 24.85
N SER A 611 27.21 -31.41 23.52
CA SER A 611 26.30 -30.48 22.84
C SER A 611 24.90 -31.06 22.67
N VAL A 612 24.68 -32.35 22.99
CA VAL A 612 23.40 -33.05 22.86
C VAL A 612 23.06 -33.79 24.16
N THR A 613 21.90 -33.52 24.73
CA THR A 613 21.39 -34.23 25.92
C THR A 613 20.19 -35.12 25.55
N PHE A 614 20.15 -36.29 26.17
CA PHE A 614 19.05 -37.26 26.12
C PHE A 614 18.38 -37.43 27.48
N ASP A 615 18.71 -36.56 28.44
CA ASP A 615 18.14 -36.59 29.77
C ASP A 615 16.61 -36.34 29.71
N GLU A 616 15.85 -37.09 30.51
CA GLU A 616 14.39 -37.05 30.47
C GLU A 616 13.84 -35.70 30.99
N ASP A 617 14.51 -35.08 31.96
CA ASP A 617 14.08 -33.79 32.52
C ASP A 617 14.38 -32.65 31.53
N ASP A 618 15.53 -32.69 30.86
CA ASP A 618 15.85 -31.74 29.77
C ASP A 618 14.82 -31.86 28.63
N ILE A 619 14.52 -33.08 28.19
CA ILE A 619 13.53 -33.34 27.15
C ILE A 619 12.13 -32.86 27.56
N LEU A 620 11.76 -33.04 28.83
CA LEU A 620 10.46 -32.61 29.35
C LEU A 620 10.36 -31.08 29.34
N THR A 621 11.33 -30.39 29.91
CA THR A 621 11.36 -28.92 30.03
C THR A 621 11.46 -28.21 28.67
N HIS A 622 12.03 -28.87 27.65
CA HIS A 622 12.14 -28.35 26.28
C HIS A 622 11.01 -28.80 25.34
N GLY A 623 10.03 -29.54 25.83
CA GLY A 623 8.88 -30.02 25.05
C GLY A 623 7.52 -29.71 25.70
N TYR A 624 7.51 -29.19 26.93
CA TYR A 624 6.33 -28.88 27.72
C TYR A 624 6.47 -27.52 28.40
N SER A 625 5.46 -26.68 28.26
CA SER A 625 5.40 -25.40 28.98
C SER A 625 4.43 -25.50 30.16
N GLU A 626 4.90 -25.25 31.38
CA GLU A 626 4.03 -25.10 32.54
C GLU A 626 3.14 -23.86 32.46
N TRP A 627 3.48 -22.93 31.57
CA TRP A 627 2.77 -21.67 31.32
C TRP A 627 1.65 -21.79 30.29
N SER A 628 1.54 -22.94 29.60
CA SER A 628 0.61 -23.13 28.50
C SER A 628 -0.44 -24.20 28.80
N THR A 629 -1.67 -23.95 28.39
CA THR A 629 -2.73 -24.96 28.32
C THR A 629 -2.70 -25.72 26.99
N SER A 630 -1.90 -25.27 26.02
CA SER A 630 -1.82 -25.78 24.64
C SER A 630 -0.63 -26.73 24.43
N ASN A 631 -0.43 -27.67 25.36
CA ASN A 631 0.63 -28.68 25.29
C ASN A 631 0.20 -29.94 24.52
N CYS A 632 1.17 -30.69 23.97
CA CYS A 632 0.94 -32.00 23.37
C CYS A 632 1.54 -33.13 24.23
N ALA A 633 1.16 -34.38 23.97
CA ALA A 633 1.73 -35.54 24.66
C ALA A 633 3.14 -35.90 24.16
N ALA A 634 3.44 -35.66 22.89
CA ALA A 634 4.75 -35.94 22.31
C ALA A 634 5.85 -35.01 22.88
N ARG A 635 7.09 -35.49 22.86
CA ARG A 635 8.29 -34.79 23.33
C ARG A 635 9.39 -34.87 22.26
N PRO A 636 10.34 -33.91 22.24
CA PRO A 636 11.53 -34.07 21.42
C PRO A 636 12.32 -35.32 21.86
N MET A 637 13.12 -35.86 20.97
CA MET A 637 13.95 -37.04 21.21
C MET A 637 15.24 -36.70 21.95
N ALA A 638 15.70 -35.47 21.82
CA ALA A 638 16.90 -34.92 22.43
C ALA A 638 16.81 -33.39 22.40
N VAL A 639 17.71 -32.75 23.15
CA VAL A 639 17.96 -31.31 23.07
C VAL A 639 19.40 -31.11 22.57
N VAL A 640 19.59 -30.22 21.60
CA VAL A 640 20.92 -29.79 21.14
C VAL A 640 21.12 -28.32 21.47
N THR A 641 22.31 -27.97 21.92
CA THR A 641 22.63 -26.61 22.36
C THR A 641 23.79 -26.03 21.55
N PRO A 642 23.52 -25.47 20.36
CA PRO A 642 24.55 -24.89 19.50
C PRO A 642 25.18 -23.62 20.09
N ARG A 643 26.39 -23.30 19.64
CA ARG A 643 27.21 -22.15 20.09
C ARG A 643 27.48 -21.13 18.99
N SER A 644 27.15 -21.45 17.73
CA SER A 644 27.42 -20.61 16.56
C SER A 644 26.39 -20.80 15.45
N THR A 645 26.32 -19.83 14.53
CA THR A 645 25.48 -19.90 13.31
C THR A 645 25.85 -21.10 12.43
N GLU A 646 27.14 -21.42 12.37
CA GLU A 646 27.69 -22.55 11.62
C GLU A 646 27.20 -23.89 12.18
N GLU A 647 27.18 -24.05 13.51
CA GLU A 647 26.64 -25.25 14.16
C GLU A 647 25.14 -25.40 13.88
N VAL A 648 24.36 -24.31 13.92
CA VAL A 648 22.93 -24.31 13.57
C VAL A 648 22.72 -24.72 12.11
N SER A 649 23.56 -24.23 11.19
CA SER A 649 23.57 -24.65 9.78
C SER A 649 23.87 -26.14 9.60
N ILE A 650 24.82 -26.68 10.37
CA ILE A 650 25.15 -28.12 10.35
C ILE A 650 23.98 -28.95 10.89
N ILE A 651 23.38 -28.54 12.01
CA ILE A 651 22.18 -29.18 12.57
C ILE A 651 21.06 -29.19 11.52
N ALA A 652 20.77 -28.06 10.88
CA ALA A 652 19.73 -27.95 9.86
C ALA A 652 19.96 -28.89 8.67
N LYS A 653 21.19 -28.99 8.18
CA LYS A 653 21.56 -29.91 7.09
C LYS A 653 21.33 -31.37 7.48
N ILE A 654 21.76 -31.78 8.67
CA ILE A 654 21.57 -33.16 9.14
C ILE A 654 20.08 -33.45 9.38
N CYS A 655 19.36 -32.53 10.02
CA CYS A 655 17.92 -32.67 10.22
C CYS A 655 17.16 -32.77 8.89
N SER A 656 17.56 -31.99 7.87
CA SER A 656 17.01 -32.10 6.52
C SER A 656 17.32 -33.43 5.83
N GLU A 657 18.56 -33.91 5.92
CA GLU A 657 18.97 -35.22 5.38
C GLU A 657 18.15 -36.37 5.99
N TYR A 658 17.93 -36.33 7.30
CA TYR A 658 17.21 -37.38 8.04
C TYR A 658 15.72 -37.09 8.22
N LYS A 659 15.19 -35.98 7.70
CA LYS A 659 13.80 -35.52 7.89
C LYS A 659 13.36 -35.47 9.37
N ILE A 660 14.20 -34.85 10.21
CA ILE A 660 13.98 -34.66 11.63
C ILE A 660 13.33 -33.27 11.85
N PRO A 661 12.16 -33.18 12.49
CA PRO A 661 11.62 -31.91 12.96
C PRO A 661 12.60 -31.13 13.82
N MET A 662 12.72 -29.82 13.56
CA MET A 662 13.55 -28.88 14.28
C MET A 662 12.67 -27.91 15.06
N ILE A 663 12.80 -27.91 16.38
CA ILE A 663 11.99 -27.08 17.28
C ILE A 663 12.91 -26.05 17.92
N PRO A 664 12.91 -24.79 17.47
CA PRO A 664 13.71 -23.74 18.07
C PRO A 664 13.24 -23.45 19.50
N PHE A 665 14.18 -23.35 20.43
CA PHE A 665 13.92 -23.10 21.84
C PHE A 665 14.81 -21.96 22.37
N ALA A 666 14.23 -21.08 23.18
CA ALA A 666 14.94 -19.97 23.82
C ALA A 666 14.57 -19.89 25.31
N GLY A 667 13.76 -18.90 25.74
CA GLY A 667 13.46 -18.68 27.16
C GLY A 667 12.40 -19.60 27.79
N GLY A 668 11.81 -20.55 27.05
CA GLY A 668 10.81 -21.49 27.58
C GLY A 668 9.50 -20.87 28.13
N SER A 669 9.29 -19.57 27.99
CA SER A 669 8.20 -18.82 28.65
C SER A 669 6.91 -18.70 27.83
N SER A 670 6.66 -19.65 26.92
CA SER A 670 5.52 -19.60 25.98
C SER A 670 4.19 -19.97 26.66
N VAL A 671 3.13 -19.21 26.38
CA VAL A 671 1.76 -19.50 26.85
C VAL A 671 0.89 -20.19 25.78
N GLU A 672 1.25 -20.13 24.49
CA GLU A 672 0.49 -20.74 23.38
C GLU A 672 1.10 -22.05 22.83
N GLY A 673 2.11 -22.59 23.52
CA GLY A 673 2.76 -23.87 23.16
C GLY A 673 3.68 -23.77 21.96
N ASN A 674 4.38 -22.63 21.78
CA ASN A 674 5.20 -22.33 20.60
C ASN A 674 6.38 -23.32 20.41
N PHE A 675 6.96 -23.84 21.50
CA PHE A 675 8.11 -24.76 21.47
C PHE A 675 7.75 -26.24 21.74
N THR A 676 6.46 -26.55 21.87
CA THR A 676 6.02 -27.95 22.07
C THR A 676 6.30 -28.80 20.81
N ALA A 677 6.59 -30.09 20.93
CA ALA A 677 6.99 -30.94 19.80
C ALA A 677 5.93 -32.00 19.40
N PRO A 678 4.83 -31.63 18.69
CA PRO A 678 3.75 -32.56 18.35
C PRO A 678 4.18 -33.73 17.46
N PHE A 679 5.28 -33.58 16.73
CA PHE A 679 5.83 -34.60 15.83
C PHE A 679 7.16 -35.19 16.33
N SER A 680 7.47 -35.02 17.63
CA SER A 680 8.79 -35.29 18.19
C SER A 680 9.89 -34.55 17.41
N GLY A 681 11.12 -35.08 17.33
CA GLY A 681 12.25 -34.48 16.63
C GLY A 681 13.31 -33.92 17.58
N LEU A 682 13.95 -32.82 17.22
CA LEU A 682 15.07 -32.24 17.95
C LEU A 682 14.72 -30.83 18.45
N SER A 683 14.81 -30.62 19.77
CA SER A 683 14.76 -29.27 20.32
C SER A 683 16.12 -28.61 20.19
N ILE A 684 16.17 -27.39 19.66
CA ILE A 684 17.40 -26.64 19.40
C ILE A 684 17.42 -25.45 20.36
N ASP A 685 18.15 -25.60 21.46
CA ASP A 685 18.24 -24.61 22.52
C ASP A 685 19.34 -23.58 22.24
N PHE A 686 18.92 -22.34 22.03
CA PHE A 686 19.81 -21.21 21.75
C PHE A 686 20.45 -20.59 23.00
N SER A 687 20.26 -21.16 24.19
CA SER A 687 20.76 -20.62 25.47
C SER A 687 22.28 -20.36 25.52
N GLN A 688 23.09 -21.12 24.76
CA GLN A 688 24.54 -20.93 24.67
C GLN A 688 24.98 -19.93 23.58
N MET A 689 24.04 -19.46 22.77
CA MET A 689 24.23 -18.32 21.85
C MET A 689 23.78 -17.04 22.56
N ASN A 690 24.46 -16.64 23.63
CA ASN A 690 24.06 -15.56 24.53
C ASN A 690 25.04 -14.37 24.58
N LYS A 691 25.79 -14.15 23.48
CA LYS A 691 26.77 -13.05 23.42
C LYS A 691 26.17 -11.77 22.82
N ILE A 692 26.58 -10.64 23.37
CA ILE A 692 26.55 -9.35 22.69
C ILE A 692 27.72 -9.33 21.71
N ILE A 693 27.43 -9.34 20.42
CA ILE A 693 28.43 -9.44 19.34
C ILE A 693 29.08 -8.08 19.09
N ALA A 694 28.28 -7.03 19.04
CA ALA A 694 28.75 -5.66 18.86
C ALA A 694 27.76 -4.67 19.47
N PHE A 695 28.27 -3.63 20.13
CA PHE A 695 27.49 -2.51 20.61
C PHE A 695 28.00 -1.24 19.93
N HIS A 696 27.12 -0.59 19.16
CA HIS A 696 27.43 0.62 18.40
C HIS A 696 26.73 1.81 19.04
N GLU A 697 27.33 2.34 20.10
CA GLU A 697 26.76 3.44 20.89
C GLU A 697 26.40 4.66 20.02
N GLU A 698 27.32 5.10 19.16
CA GLU A 698 27.14 6.27 18.29
C GLU A 698 26.01 6.08 17.25
N ASP A 699 25.77 4.84 16.82
CA ASP A 699 24.73 4.50 15.85
C ASP A 699 23.39 4.11 16.52
N MET A 700 23.39 4.00 17.85
CA MET A 700 22.27 3.57 18.67
C MET A 700 21.72 2.19 18.28
N ASP A 701 22.60 1.22 18.03
CA ASP A 701 22.22 -0.16 17.75
C ASP A 701 23.13 -1.19 18.42
N VAL A 702 22.62 -2.42 18.57
CA VAL A 702 23.35 -3.54 19.14
C VAL A 702 23.09 -4.81 18.33
N VAL A 703 24.14 -5.59 18.14
CA VAL A 703 24.12 -6.92 17.52
C VAL A 703 24.25 -7.96 18.62
N VAL A 704 23.27 -8.86 18.72
CA VAL A 704 23.18 -9.86 19.78
C VAL A 704 22.85 -11.23 19.22
N GLN A 705 23.24 -12.26 19.93
CA GLN A 705 22.79 -13.62 19.68
C GLN A 705 21.41 -13.89 20.35
N PRO A 706 20.62 -14.87 19.86
CA PRO A 706 19.24 -15.10 20.30
C PRO A 706 19.07 -15.43 21.80
N GLY A 707 20.07 -16.02 22.43
CA GLY A 707 20.07 -16.39 23.86
C GLY A 707 20.38 -15.24 24.82
N VAL A 708 20.61 -14.01 24.32
CA VAL A 708 20.81 -12.84 25.19
C VAL A 708 19.51 -12.51 25.94
N ASN A 709 19.60 -12.37 27.26
CA ASN A 709 18.52 -11.84 28.08
C ASN A 709 18.45 -10.31 27.93
N TRP A 710 17.25 -9.77 27.73
CA TRP A 710 17.07 -8.34 27.46
C TRP A 710 17.35 -7.45 28.68
N VAL A 711 17.12 -7.95 29.90
CA VAL A 711 17.42 -7.24 31.15
C VAL A 711 18.93 -7.14 31.34
N ASP A 712 19.64 -8.23 31.12
CA ASP A 712 21.11 -8.26 31.20
C ASP A 712 21.74 -7.35 30.14
N LEU A 713 21.22 -7.38 28.91
CA LEU A 713 21.61 -6.43 27.86
C LEU A 713 21.46 -4.99 28.35
N ASN A 714 20.26 -4.61 28.80
CA ASN A 714 19.99 -3.25 29.27
C ASN A 714 20.86 -2.85 30.46
N ASN A 715 21.13 -3.76 31.39
CA ASN A 715 22.05 -3.50 32.50
C ASN A 715 23.48 -3.25 32.01
N SER A 716 23.95 -4.03 31.02
CA SER A 716 25.31 -3.91 30.48
C SER A 716 25.56 -2.63 29.68
N ILE A 717 24.54 -2.07 29.02
CA ILE A 717 24.67 -0.85 28.21
C ILE A 717 24.16 0.41 28.93
N ARG A 718 23.68 0.28 30.18
CA ARG A 718 23.00 1.37 30.91
C ARG A 718 23.80 2.67 30.99
N GLU A 719 25.12 2.58 31.16
CA GLU A 719 26.01 3.74 31.30
C GLU A 719 26.11 4.59 30.02
N SER A 720 25.81 4.03 28.85
CA SER A 720 25.76 4.76 27.57
C SER A 720 24.58 5.72 27.44
N GLY A 721 23.60 5.64 28.35
CA GLY A 721 22.34 6.37 28.20
C GLY A 721 21.40 5.78 27.14
N LEU A 722 21.66 4.56 26.65
CA LEU A 722 20.81 3.83 25.69
C LEU A 722 20.19 2.58 26.33
N PHE A 723 19.05 2.13 25.79
CA PHE A 723 18.38 0.89 26.20
C PHE A 723 17.49 0.30 25.09
N LEU A 724 17.24 -1.00 25.16
CA LEU A 724 16.21 -1.70 24.39
C LEU A 724 14.86 -1.55 25.12
N PRO A 725 13.85 -0.89 24.54
CA PRO A 725 12.69 -0.43 25.32
C PRO A 725 11.59 -1.45 25.53
N MET A 726 11.66 -2.61 24.87
CA MET A 726 10.70 -3.70 25.07
C MET A 726 10.80 -4.19 26.51
N ASP A 727 9.65 -4.31 27.17
CA ASP A 727 9.54 -4.68 28.59
C ASP A 727 8.63 -5.92 28.77
N PRO A 728 8.99 -7.09 28.17
CA PRO A 728 8.28 -8.35 28.40
C PRO A 728 8.71 -8.96 29.74
N SER A 729 8.37 -10.24 29.97
CA SER A 729 8.88 -10.98 31.14
C SER A 729 10.41 -10.86 31.29
N PRO A 730 10.94 -10.67 32.52
CA PRO A 730 12.38 -10.68 32.78
C PRO A 730 13.09 -11.97 32.36
N THR A 731 12.36 -13.08 32.21
CA THR A 731 12.90 -14.37 31.75
C THR A 731 13.02 -14.48 30.22
N ALA A 732 12.52 -13.51 29.46
CA ALA A 732 12.52 -13.56 28.01
C ALA A 732 13.94 -13.39 27.43
N LEU A 733 14.23 -14.17 26.40
CA LEU A 733 15.45 -14.04 25.59
C LEU A 733 15.10 -13.39 24.25
N ILE A 734 16.02 -12.60 23.70
CA ILE A 734 15.75 -11.74 22.52
C ILE A 734 15.32 -12.56 21.29
N GLY A 735 15.83 -13.78 21.12
CA GLY A 735 15.40 -14.68 20.04
C GLY A 735 13.91 -15.02 20.12
N GLY A 736 13.40 -15.32 21.32
CA GLY A 736 11.98 -15.55 21.55
C GLY A 736 11.14 -14.29 21.32
N MET A 737 11.64 -13.14 21.78
CA MET A 737 11.00 -11.83 21.57
C MET A 737 10.78 -11.53 20.08
N VAL A 738 11.79 -11.77 19.23
CA VAL A 738 11.66 -11.61 17.77
C VAL A 738 10.72 -12.68 17.19
N ALA A 739 10.87 -13.93 17.60
CA ALA A 739 10.10 -15.04 17.04
C ALA A 739 8.59 -14.90 17.27
N THR A 740 8.16 -14.32 18.40
CA THR A 740 6.73 -14.11 18.70
C THR A 740 6.24 -12.69 18.42
N ASN A 741 7.11 -11.80 17.91
CA ASN A 741 6.85 -10.36 17.85
C ASN A 741 6.31 -9.81 19.18
N CYS A 742 6.99 -10.14 20.28
CA CYS A 742 6.45 -9.83 21.60
C CYS A 742 6.20 -8.33 21.81
N SER A 743 5.25 -8.04 22.69
CA SER A 743 5.04 -6.73 23.26
C SER A 743 5.43 -6.72 24.75
N GLY A 744 5.08 -5.66 25.46
CA GLY A 744 5.31 -5.48 26.89
C GLY A 744 4.75 -4.13 27.33
N THR A 745 4.88 -3.78 28.61
CA THR A 745 4.19 -2.57 29.16
C THR A 745 4.55 -1.27 28.43
N ASN A 746 5.76 -1.18 27.90
CA ASN A 746 6.28 -0.03 27.18
C ASN A 746 5.80 0.04 25.70
N ALA A 747 5.07 -0.95 25.19
CA ALA A 747 4.64 -1.03 23.79
C ALA A 747 3.74 0.14 23.36
N THR A 748 2.96 0.69 24.31
CA THR A 748 2.14 1.90 24.10
C THR A 748 2.95 3.08 23.52
N ARG A 749 4.21 3.25 23.95
CA ARG A 749 5.09 4.32 23.46
C ARG A 749 6.05 3.85 22.38
N TYR A 750 6.58 2.64 22.50
CA TYR A 750 7.72 2.20 21.70
C TYR A 750 7.35 1.20 20.59
N GLY A 751 6.11 0.72 20.54
CA GLY A 751 5.68 -0.33 19.62
C GLY A 751 6.17 -1.72 20.02
N THR A 752 6.08 -2.67 19.09
CA THR A 752 6.39 -4.10 19.32
C THR A 752 7.77 -4.48 18.79
N MET A 753 8.25 -5.69 19.08
CA MET A 753 9.61 -6.13 18.71
C MET A 753 9.95 -5.89 17.22
N LYS A 754 9.01 -6.09 16.28
CA LYS A 754 9.22 -5.89 14.84
C LYS A 754 9.71 -4.50 14.47
N ASP A 755 9.28 -3.48 15.21
CA ASP A 755 9.62 -2.08 14.93
C ASP A 755 11.08 -1.78 15.28
N TRP A 756 11.69 -2.63 16.11
CA TRP A 756 13.05 -2.48 16.64
C TRP A 756 14.09 -3.32 15.91
N VAL A 757 13.69 -4.26 15.05
CA VAL A 757 14.62 -5.13 14.31
C VAL A 757 15.21 -4.41 13.10
N ILE A 758 16.53 -4.19 13.14
CA ILE A 758 17.31 -3.66 12.01
C ILE A 758 17.63 -4.79 11.03
N ASN A 759 18.17 -5.93 11.43
CA ASN A 759 18.35 -7.07 10.53
C ASN A 759 18.48 -8.37 11.33
N LEU A 760 18.32 -9.50 10.64
CA LEU A 760 18.43 -10.84 11.20
C LEU A 760 19.37 -11.68 10.35
N THR A 761 20.19 -12.49 10.99
CA THR A 761 20.86 -13.65 10.36
C THR A 761 20.03 -14.88 10.69
N VAL A 762 19.61 -15.61 9.65
CA VAL A 762 18.66 -16.72 9.74
C VAL A 762 19.21 -17.95 9.04
N VAL A 763 19.09 -19.11 9.68
CA VAL A 763 19.38 -20.42 9.11
C VAL A 763 18.07 -21.04 8.61
N LEU A 764 18.00 -21.35 7.31
CA LEU A 764 16.84 -21.98 6.70
C LEU A 764 16.86 -23.51 6.88
N ALA A 765 15.79 -24.20 6.46
CA ALA A 765 15.65 -25.64 6.67
C ALA A 765 16.78 -26.45 6.02
N ASP A 766 17.23 -26.04 4.84
CA ASP A 766 18.36 -26.65 4.11
C ASP A 766 19.74 -26.32 4.71
N GLY A 767 19.77 -25.50 5.77
CA GLY A 767 20.96 -25.00 6.43
C GLY A 767 21.67 -23.88 5.69
N SER A 768 21.08 -23.27 4.66
CA SER A 768 21.58 -22.02 4.11
C SER A 768 21.46 -20.90 5.15
N VAL A 769 22.45 -20.00 5.16
CA VAL A 769 22.49 -18.84 6.06
C VAL A 769 22.19 -17.61 5.25
N ILE A 770 21.15 -16.88 5.63
CA ILE A 770 20.77 -15.62 4.99
C ILE A 770 20.86 -14.46 5.98
N LYS A 771 21.07 -13.26 5.44
CA LYS A 771 20.91 -12.01 6.18
C LYS A 771 19.77 -11.22 5.55
N THR A 772 18.79 -10.82 6.36
CA THR A 772 17.56 -10.20 5.85
C THR A 772 17.78 -8.84 5.21
N ARG A 773 18.78 -8.08 5.69
CA ARG A 773 19.29 -6.85 5.08
C ARG A 773 20.60 -6.38 5.75
N GLN A 774 21.18 -5.30 5.24
CA GLN A 774 22.35 -4.63 5.84
C GLN A 774 21.97 -3.80 7.09
N ARG A 775 22.97 -3.31 7.84
CA ARG A 775 22.82 -2.56 9.11
C ARG A 775 22.10 -1.18 9.03
N PRO A 776 22.08 -0.42 7.92
CA PRO A 776 21.40 0.87 7.91
C PRO A 776 19.91 0.78 8.30
N ARG A 777 19.44 1.70 9.15
CA ARG A 777 18.03 1.74 9.62
C ARG A 777 17.02 1.94 8.47
N LYS A 778 17.41 2.66 7.43
CA LYS A 778 16.61 2.93 6.22
C LYS A 778 17.10 2.04 5.09
N THR A 779 16.18 1.35 4.42
CA THR A 779 16.45 0.64 3.17
C THR A 779 15.17 0.48 2.35
N SER A 780 15.32 0.49 1.03
CA SER A 780 14.28 0.14 0.06
C SER A 780 14.73 -1.02 -0.85
N ALA A 781 15.79 -1.72 -0.45
CA ALA A 781 16.35 -2.82 -1.24
C ALA A 781 15.56 -4.12 -1.02
N GLY A 782 14.77 -4.51 -2.01
CA GLY A 782 14.06 -5.80 -2.05
C GLY A 782 12.90 -5.92 -1.07
N TYR A 783 12.42 -7.15 -0.86
CA TYR A 783 11.33 -7.45 0.07
C TYR A 783 11.75 -7.23 1.53
N ASN A 784 10.81 -6.79 2.36
CA ASN A 784 11.05 -6.64 3.80
C ASN A 784 11.04 -8.02 4.50
N LEU A 785 12.17 -8.73 4.41
CA LEU A 785 12.32 -10.04 5.05
C LEU A 785 12.34 -9.97 6.58
N ASN A 786 12.68 -8.82 7.20
CA ASN A 786 12.60 -8.68 8.67
C ASN A 786 11.19 -8.96 9.17
N SER A 787 10.19 -8.34 8.55
CA SER A 787 8.78 -8.51 8.91
C SER A 787 8.24 -9.89 8.57
N LEU A 788 8.89 -10.63 7.66
CA LEU A 788 8.52 -12.01 7.35
C LEU A 788 9.02 -13.00 8.43
N PHE A 789 10.25 -12.84 8.92
CA PHE A 789 10.82 -13.74 9.93
C PHE A 789 10.44 -13.36 11.37
N THR A 790 10.18 -12.08 11.66
CA THR A 790 9.68 -11.63 12.96
C THR A 790 8.23 -12.07 13.14
N GLY A 791 7.88 -12.69 14.26
CA GLY A 791 6.54 -13.25 14.47
C GLY A 791 6.30 -14.59 13.75
N SER A 792 7.30 -15.16 13.07
CA SER A 792 7.16 -16.45 12.38
C SER A 792 7.19 -17.67 13.31
N GLU A 793 7.49 -17.48 14.59
CA GLU A 793 7.62 -18.52 15.61
C GLU A 793 8.63 -19.62 15.24
N GLY A 794 9.63 -19.30 14.41
CA GLY A 794 10.61 -20.27 13.93
C GLY A 794 10.09 -21.21 12.85
N THR A 795 8.89 -20.97 12.30
CA THR A 795 8.30 -21.83 11.24
C THR A 795 8.91 -21.62 9.86
N LEU A 796 9.61 -20.50 9.65
CA LEU A 796 10.24 -20.12 8.38
C LEU A 796 11.78 -20.18 8.41
N GLY A 797 12.39 -20.12 9.59
CA GLY A 797 13.84 -20.16 9.77
C GLY A 797 14.25 -19.99 11.23
N MET A 798 15.50 -20.35 11.54
CA MET A 798 16.10 -20.23 12.87
C MET A 798 16.97 -18.98 12.96
N ILE A 799 16.62 -18.06 13.87
CA ILE A 799 17.31 -16.78 14.03
C ILE A 799 18.57 -17.00 14.88
N THR A 800 19.74 -16.57 14.38
CA THR A 800 21.06 -16.82 14.99
C THR A 800 21.83 -15.56 15.36
N GLU A 801 21.49 -14.42 14.74
CA GLU A 801 22.03 -13.09 15.09
C GLU A 801 20.95 -12.04 14.82
N ILE A 802 20.85 -11.05 15.71
CA ILE A 802 19.80 -10.05 15.72
C ILE A 802 20.45 -8.69 15.89
N THR A 803 20.25 -7.79 14.92
CA THR A 803 20.60 -6.37 15.08
C THR A 803 19.34 -5.60 15.45
N VAL A 804 19.34 -4.90 16.58
CA VAL A 804 18.20 -4.08 17.05
C VAL A 804 18.62 -2.63 17.29
N ARG A 805 17.71 -1.70 17.01
CA ARG A 805 17.86 -0.31 17.41
C ARG A 805 17.75 -0.16 18.93
N LEU A 806 18.29 0.92 19.47
CA LEU A 806 18.19 1.31 20.87
C LEU A 806 17.51 2.68 21.00
N ALA A 807 16.86 2.90 22.13
CA ALA A 807 16.27 4.16 22.53
C ALA A 807 17.18 4.88 23.54
N THR A 808 17.07 6.19 23.64
CA THR A 808 17.70 6.97 24.72
C THR A 808 16.94 6.78 26.02
N ILE A 809 17.65 6.53 27.12
CA ILE A 809 17.08 6.51 28.47
C ILE A 809 16.52 7.92 28.77
N PRO A 810 15.22 8.06 29.08
CA PRO A 810 14.62 9.35 29.42
C PRO A 810 15.27 9.97 30.66
N GLU A 811 15.32 11.31 30.72
CA GLU A 811 15.91 12.06 31.85
C GLU A 811 15.22 11.72 33.17
N SER A 812 13.90 11.57 33.15
CA SER A 812 13.08 11.28 34.31
C SER A 812 11.93 10.32 33.98
N HIS A 813 11.44 9.66 35.01
CA HIS A 813 10.28 8.78 34.99
C HIS A 813 9.37 9.15 36.17
N SER A 814 8.07 8.94 35.98
CA SER A 814 7.10 8.96 37.08
C SER A 814 6.01 7.92 36.83
N VAL A 815 5.34 7.51 37.89
CA VAL A 815 4.20 6.59 37.85
C VAL A 815 3.02 7.28 38.48
N ALA A 816 1.84 7.13 37.89
CA ALA A 816 0.59 7.50 38.53
C ALA A 816 -0.41 6.35 38.47
N ILE A 817 -1.37 6.37 39.39
CA ILE A 817 -2.49 5.44 39.43
C ILE A 817 -3.79 6.21 39.62
N THR A 818 -4.89 5.60 39.22
CA THR A 818 -6.23 6.10 39.55
C THR A 818 -7.24 4.97 39.49
N THR A 819 -8.24 5.03 40.37
CA THR A 819 -9.29 4.01 40.44
C THR A 819 -10.56 4.48 39.74
N PHE A 820 -11.34 3.54 39.23
CA PHE A 820 -12.57 3.80 38.50
C PHE A 820 -13.73 2.96 39.05
N PRO A 821 -14.98 3.42 38.88
CA PRO A 821 -16.16 2.67 39.26
C PRO A 821 -16.42 1.45 38.37
N SER A 822 -15.98 1.46 37.11
CA SER A 822 -16.06 0.29 36.22
C SER A 822 -14.98 0.30 35.12
N ILE A 823 -14.86 -0.85 34.44
CA ILE A 823 -13.96 -1.07 33.30
C ILE A 823 -14.26 -0.10 32.15
N ARG A 824 -15.54 0.22 31.94
CA ARG A 824 -15.94 1.07 30.82
C ARG A 824 -15.39 2.49 30.99
N GLU A 825 -15.48 3.06 32.18
CA GLU A 825 -14.89 4.37 32.48
C GLU A 825 -13.36 4.37 32.35
N ALA A 826 -12.70 3.32 32.87
CA ALA A 826 -11.25 3.17 32.76
C ALA A 826 -10.78 3.09 31.30
N ALA A 827 -11.37 2.18 30.51
CA ALA A 827 -11.01 2.01 29.10
C ALA A 827 -11.35 3.24 28.25
N ALA A 828 -12.46 3.93 28.53
CA ALA A 828 -12.79 5.20 27.88
C ALA A 828 -11.76 6.30 28.19
N SER A 829 -11.30 6.38 29.44
CA SER A 829 -10.23 7.29 29.86
C SER A 829 -8.92 6.98 29.13
N ALA A 830 -8.48 5.72 29.10
CA ALA A 830 -7.28 5.29 28.36
C ALA A 830 -7.36 5.66 26.87
N SER A 831 -8.47 5.30 26.20
CA SER A 831 -8.73 5.66 24.80
C SER A 831 -8.68 7.17 24.56
N LYS A 832 -9.23 7.98 25.49
CA LYS A 832 -9.20 9.44 25.40
C LYS A 832 -7.79 10.01 25.54
N ILE A 833 -6.98 9.48 26.47
CA ILE A 833 -5.58 9.88 26.68
C ILE A 833 -4.78 9.64 25.39
N MET A 834 -4.90 8.44 24.80
CA MET A 834 -4.23 8.10 23.55
C MET A 834 -4.69 9.00 22.39
N ARG A 835 -5.99 9.23 22.23
CA ARG A 835 -6.55 10.11 21.18
C ARG A 835 -6.18 11.59 21.35
N LYS A 836 -5.76 12.01 22.55
CA LYS A 836 -5.26 13.36 22.81
C LYS A 836 -3.76 13.49 22.58
N GLY A 837 -3.07 12.41 22.21
CA GLY A 837 -1.64 12.39 21.94
C GLY A 837 -0.79 12.71 23.17
N ILE A 838 -1.26 12.35 24.37
CA ILE A 838 -0.47 12.54 25.59
C ILE A 838 0.59 11.43 25.63
N PRO A 839 1.89 11.76 25.71
CA PRO A 839 2.98 10.80 25.56
C PRO A 839 3.23 9.98 26.84
N VAL A 840 2.32 9.07 27.14
CA VAL A 840 2.49 8.06 28.21
C VAL A 840 3.40 6.92 27.74
N ALA A 841 4.28 6.45 28.63
CA ALA A 841 5.16 5.30 28.38
C ALA A 841 4.41 3.97 28.46
N ALA A 842 3.44 3.87 29.38
CA ALA A 842 2.57 2.71 29.56
C ALA A 842 1.21 3.15 30.08
N VAL A 843 0.15 2.43 29.68
CA VAL A 843 -1.17 2.52 30.28
C VAL A 843 -1.67 1.11 30.56
N GLU A 844 -1.63 0.72 31.82
CA GLU A 844 -1.99 -0.62 32.27
C GLU A 844 -3.33 -0.59 32.99
N LEU A 845 -4.11 -1.66 32.86
CA LEU A 845 -5.37 -1.86 33.58
C LEU A 845 -5.29 -3.12 34.44
N MET A 846 -5.83 -3.06 35.65
CA MET A 846 -6.17 -4.23 36.48
C MET A 846 -7.60 -4.10 36.96
N ASP A 847 -8.39 -5.18 36.85
CA ASP A 847 -9.76 -5.20 37.35
C ASP A 847 -9.83 -5.39 38.89
N GLU A 848 -11.02 -5.24 39.46
CA GLU A 848 -11.24 -5.38 40.89
C GLU A 848 -10.90 -6.78 41.42
N ILE A 849 -11.01 -7.82 40.58
CA ILE A 849 -10.68 -9.20 40.94
C ILE A 849 -9.17 -9.37 41.05
N GLN A 850 -8.41 -8.84 40.09
CA GLN A 850 -6.97 -8.85 40.14
C GLN A 850 -6.45 -8.07 41.37
N MET A 851 -7.06 -6.93 41.71
CA MET A 851 -6.71 -6.17 42.92
C MET A 851 -7.01 -6.96 44.22
N LYS A 852 -8.12 -7.71 44.26
CA LYS A 852 -8.42 -8.65 45.36
C LYS A 852 -7.34 -9.73 45.52
N VAL A 853 -6.88 -10.28 44.40
CA VAL A 853 -5.83 -11.32 44.39
C VAL A 853 -4.52 -10.78 44.96
N ILE A 854 -4.14 -9.54 44.62
CA ILE A 854 -2.99 -8.86 45.23
C ILE A 854 -3.17 -8.77 46.76
N ASN A 855 -4.31 -8.27 47.24
CA ASN A 855 -4.57 -8.10 48.67
C ASN A 855 -4.56 -9.42 49.44
N LYS A 856 -5.07 -10.51 48.86
CA LYS A 856 -5.04 -11.85 49.48
C LYS A 856 -3.63 -12.38 49.70
N ASN A 857 -2.66 -11.92 48.94
CA ASN A 857 -1.23 -12.25 49.13
C ASN A 857 -0.51 -11.27 50.09
N GLY A 858 -1.25 -10.45 50.83
CA GLY A 858 -0.69 -9.48 51.77
C GLY A 858 -0.52 -8.06 51.22
N GLY A 859 -0.99 -7.80 50.00
CA GLY A 859 -0.81 -6.52 49.32
C GLY A 859 0.49 -6.44 48.52
N ALA A 860 0.79 -5.25 47.98
CA ALA A 860 1.99 -4.99 47.18
C ALA A 860 2.50 -3.57 47.44
N GLY A 861 3.82 -3.35 47.33
CA GLY A 861 4.42 -2.03 47.59
C GLY A 861 4.25 -1.55 49.04
N GLY A 862 4.13 -2.48 49.99
CA GLY A 862 3.94 -2.20 51.41
C GLY A 862 2.53 -1.80 51.83
N ARG A 863 1.51 -1.95 50.97
CA ARG A 863 0.12 -1.60 51.29
C ARG A 863 -0.91 -2.59 50.73
N LEU A 864 -2.10 -2.57 51.36
CA LEU A 864 -3.32 -3.08 50.74
C LEU A 864 -3.90 -2.02 49.79
N TRP A 865 -4.54 -2.47 48.73
CA TRP A 865 -5.04 -1.64 47.65
C TRP A 865 -6.57 -1.59 47.62
N PRO A 866 -7.19 -0.49 47.15
CA PRO A 866 -8.62 -0.49 46.87
C PRO A 866 -9.00 -1.57 45.86
N GLU A 867 -10.01 -2.38 46.17
CA GLU A 867 -10.52 -3.45 45.30
C GLU A 867 -11.46 -2.87 44.22
N LYS A 868 -10.91 -1.98 43.40
CA LYS A 868 -11.58 -1.29 42.29
C LYS A 868 -10.77 -1.47 41.00
N VAL A 869 -11.41 -1.26 39.86
CA VAL A 869 -10.71 -1.15 38.57
C VAL A 869 -9.69 -0.03 38.67
N THR A 870 -8.44 -0.31 38.32
CA THR A 870 -7.33 0.64 38.49
C THR A 870 -6.55 0.77 37.19
N LEU A 871 -6.31 2.01 36.76
CA LEU A 871 -5.33 2.30 35.72
C LEU A 871 -3.98 2.67 36.36
N PHE A 872 -2.91 2.15 35.77
CA PHE A 872 -1.54 2.53 36.09
C PHE A 872 -0.92 3.21 34.87
N PHE A 873 -0.29 4.34 35.09
CA PHE A 873 0.35 5.15 34.07
C PHE A 873 1.85 5.21 34.37
N LYS A 874 2.66 5.04 33.34
CA LYS A 874 4.08 5.35 33.39
C LYS A 874 4.34 6.55 32.49
N PHE A 875 5.07 7.53 33.01
CA PHE A 875 5.49 8.73 32.29
C PHE A 875 6.99 8.71 32.08
N SER A 876 7.44 9.32 31.00
CA SER A 876 8.87 9.42 30.71
C SER A 876 9.18 10.64 29.85
N GLY A 877 10.17 11.42 30.26
CA GLY A 877 10.52 12.69 29.64
C GLY A 877 11.38 13.54 30.56
N THR A 878 11.34 14.86 30.38
CA THR A 878 11.89 15.82 31.34
C THR A 878 10.91 15.98 32.51
N THR A 879 11.39 16.40 33.68
CA THR A 879 10.54 16.65 34.87
C THR A 879 9.35 17.56 34.53
N GLN A 880 9.59 18.65 33.79
CA GLN A 880 8.54 19.58 33.36
C GLN A 880 7.48 18.91 32.47
N SER A 881 7.91 18.09 31.50
CA SER A 881 6.97 17.38 30.61
C SER A 881 6.13 16.36 31.36
N ILE A 882 6.73 15.69 32.35
CA ILE A 882 6.04 14.70 33.17
C ILE A 882 4.97 15.37 34.03
N ASP A 883 5.28 16.50 34.67
CA ASP A 883 4.31 17.26 35.46
C ASP A 883 3.12 17.71 34.60
N ASP A 884 3.40 18.22 33.39
CA ASP A 884 2.37 18.61 32.42
C ASP A 884 1.53 17.42 31.95
N ASP A 885 2.15 16.27 31.67
CA ASP A 885 1.48 15.04 31.27
C ASP A 885 0.58 14.49 32.38
N ILE A 886 1.09 14.45 33.62
CA ILE A 886 0.34 14.03 34.80
C ILE A 886 -0.88 14.93 34.98
N ALA A 887 -0.72 16.26 34.92
CA ALA A 887 -1.85 17.19 35.06
C ALA A 887 -2.92 16.97 33.98
N ARG A 888 -2.51 16.70 32.73
CA ARG A 888 -3.44 16.39 31.63
C ARG A 888 -4.13 15.05 31.82
N VAL A 889 -3.41 14.00 32.22
CA VAL A 889 -3.97 12.67 32.51
C VAL A 889 -4.94 12.76 33.68
N GLN A 890 -4.56 13.38 34.79
CA GLN A 890 -5.43 13.58 35.96
C GLN A 890 -6.73 14.30 35.59
N LYS A 891 -6.67 15.32 34.74
CA LYS A 891 -7.86 16.01 34.26
C LYS A 891 -8.76 15.09 33.42
N ILE A 892 -8.18 14.25 32.56
CA ILE A 892 -8.97 13.33 31.73
C ILE A 892 -9.60 12.22 32.57
N THR A 893 -8.84 11.63 33.49
CA THR A 893 -9.31 10.55 34.36
C THR A 893 -10.44 11.05 35.26
N ALA A 894 -10.30 12.24 35.86
CA ALA A 894 -11.36 12.87 36.65
C ALA A 894 -12.66 13.08 35.84
N ASN A 895 -12.56 13.50 34.57
CA ASN A 895 -13.73 13.69 33.69
C ASN A 895 -14.44 12.37 33.31
N HIS A 896 -13.80 11.23 33.52
CA HIS A 896 -14.38 9.90 33.31
C HIS A 896 -14.68 9.18 34.63
N GLY A 897 -14.80 9.91 35.74
CA GLY A 897 -15.17 9.33 37.04
C GLY A 897 -14.02 8.65 37.78
N GLY A 898 -12.77 8.90 37.38
CA GLY A 898 -11.60 8.46 38.12
C GLY A 898 -11.50 9.15 39.49
N SER A 899 -11.15 8.38 40.52
CA SER A 899 -10.90 8.86 41.89
C SER A 899 -9.52 8.42 42.37
N ASP A 900 -9.10 8.95 43.52
CA ASP A 900 -7.89 8.51 44.23
C ASP A 900 -6.64 8.56 43.33
N PHE A 901 -6.48 9.67 42.59
CA PHE A 901 -5.34 9.86 41.69
C PHE A 901 -4.08 10.10 42.53
N GLU A 902 -3.14 9.15 42.49
CA GLU A 902 -1.86 9.22 43.18
C GLU A 902 -0.74 9.22 42.15
N PHE A 903 0.30 10.02 42.35
CA PHE A 903 1.50 10.00 41.53
C PHE A 903 2.74 9.99 42.42
N ALA A 904 3.80 9.37 41.93
CA ALA A 904 5.05 9.25 42.67
C ALA A 904 5.94 10.48 42.48
N GLY A 905 6.42 11.04 43.59
CA GLY A 905 7.44 12.09 43.62
C GLY A 905 8.87 11.58 43.86
N SER A 906 9.03 10.28 44.15
CA SER A 906 10.33 9.64 44.39
C SER A 906 10.44 8.24 43.76
N GLU A 907 11.67 7.75 43.59
CA GLU A 907 11.94 6.40 43.06
C GLU A 907 11.28 5.30 43.90
N THR A 908 11.34 5.41 45.23
CA THR A 908 10.70 4.45 46.15
C THR A 908 9.18 4.45 45.97
N GLU A 909 8.57 5.62 45.82
CA GLU A 909 7.12 5.72 45.56
C GLU A 909 6.75 5.14 44.18
N MET A 910 7.58 5.35 43.15
CA MET A 910 7.35 4.74 41.83
C MET A 910 7.35 3.21 41.93
N GLN A 911 8.35 2.65 42.61
CA GLN A 911 8.43 1.21 42.83
C GLN A 911 7.22 0.69 43.61
N ASN A 912 6.81 1.40 44.66
CA ASN A 912 5.64 1.02 45.47
C ASN A 912 4.33 1.10 44.68
N LEU A 913 4.11 2.16 43.89
CA LEU A 913 2.91 2.32 43.07
C LEU A 913 2.84 1.31 41.92
N TRP A 914 3.98 0.94 41.34
CA TRP A 914 4.04 -0.03 40.24
C TRP A 914 4.08 -1.50 40.72
N ALA A 915 4.37 -1.74 42.00
CA ALA A 915 4.53 -3.09 42.57
C ALA A 915 3.33 -4.00 42.31
N ALA A 916 2.10 -3.49 42.48
CA ALA A 916 0.89 -4.28 42.25
C ALA A 916 0.79 -4.82 40.82
N ARG A 917 1.16 -4.00 39.81
CA ARG A 917 1.18 -4.42 38.40
C ARG A 917 2.29 -5.44 38.12
N LYS A 918 3.46 -5.27 38.74
CA LYS A 918 4.63 -6.15 38.59
C LYS A 918 4.43 -7.53 39.24
N GLU A 919 3.71 -7.57 40.36
CA GLU A 919 3.48 -8.79 41.15
C GLU A 919 2.22 -9.57 40.72
N ALA A 920 1.39 -9.00 39.83
CA ALA A 920 0.08 -9.53 39.43
C ALA A 920 0.07 -11.01 39.05
N LEU A 921 1.03 -11.45 38.23
CA LEU A 921 1.13 -12.85 37.78
C LEU A 921 1.48 -13.79 38.95
N TRP A 922 2.48 -13.43 39.76
CA TRP A 922 2.92 -14.22 40.90
C TRP A 922 1.82 -14.35 41.95
N ALA A 923 1.08 -13.26 42.20
CA ALA A 923 -0.07 -13.25 43.09
C ALA A 923 -1.18 -14.20 42.62
N MET A 924 -1.45 -14.24 41.31
CA MET A 924 -2.41 -15.17 40.72
C MET A 924 -1.97 -16.63 40.86
N LEU A 925 -0.70 -16.93 40.61
CA LEU A 925 -0.15 -18.27 40.76
C LEU A 925 -0.18 -18.75 42.21
N ALA A 926 0.13 -17.88 43.16
CA ALA A 926 0.11 -18.20 44.60
C ALA A 926 -1.31 -18.48 45.13
N GLN A 927 -2.34 -17.86 44.54
CA GLN A 927 -3.75 -18.05 44.93
C GLN A 927 -4.43 -19.19 44.17
N ARG A 928 -3.75 -19.80 43.20
CA ARG A 928 -4.29 -20.93 42.41
C ARG A 928 -4.55 -22.12 43.34
N PRO A 929 -5.80 -22.60 43.46
CA PRO A 929 -6.09 -23.79 44.24
C PRO A 929 -5.35 -25.03 43.73
N GLU A 930 -4.97 -25.93 44.63
CA GLU A 930 -4.35 -27.20 44.27
C GLU A 930 -5.25 -28.00 43.31
N GLY A 931 -4.64 -28.60 42.28
CA GLY A 931 -5.36 -29.36 41.25
C GLY A 931 -6.06 -28.53 40.18
N THR A 932 -5.96 -27.19 40.20
CA THR A 932 -6.50 -26.30 39.15
C THR A 932 -5.39 -25.78 38.22
N GLN A 933 -5.76 -25.27 37.04
CA GLN A 933 -4.87 -24.64 36.07
C GLN A 933 -5.34 -23.21 35.75
N ILE A 934 -4.43 -22.36 35.26
CA ILE A 934 -4.77 -21.04 34.73
C ILE A 934 -4.65 -21.11 33.22
N TRP A 935 -5.75 -20.84 32.51
CA TRP A 935 -5.71 -20.53 31.09
C TRP A 935 -5.45 -19.04 30.94
N SER A 936 -4.21 -18.67 30.60
CA SER A 936 -3.82 -17.30 30.32
C SER A 936 -3.72 -17.11 28.82
N THR A 937 -4.40 -16.10 28.31
CA THR A 937 -4.34 -15.74 26.89
C THR A 937 -4.70 -14.25 26.71
N ASP A 938 -4.52 -13.75 25.51
CA ASP A 938 -4.63 -12.35 25.15
C ASP A 938 -5.33 -12.14 23.79
N VAL A 939 -5.89 -10.96 23.59
CA VAL A 939 -6.36 -10.46 22.29
C VAL A 939 -6.06 -8.96 22.20
N ALA A 940 -6.12 -8.40 21.00
CA ALA A 940 -6.08 -6.94 20.82
C ALA A 940 -7.22 -6.49 19.91
N VAL A 941 -7.79 -5.32 20.19
CA VAL A 941 -8.86 -4.70 19.40
C VAL A 941 -8.55 -3.23 19.16
N PRO A 942 -9.17 -2.58 18.16
CA PRO A 942 -9.12 -1.13 18.05
C PRO A 942 -9.48 -0.44 19.37
N LEU A 943 -8.77 0.62 19.76
CA LEU A 943 -8.96 1.33 21.04
C LEU A 943 -10.40 1.78 21.32
N SER A 944 -11.24 1.92 20.28
CA SER A 944 -12.66 2.23 20.38
C SER A 944 -13.52 1.08 20.91
N ARG A 945 -13.04 -0.17 20.82
CA ARG A 945 -13.77 -1.40 21.17
C ARG A 945 -13.29 -2.05 22.47
N LEU A 946 -12.17 -1.57 23.02
CA LEU A 946 -11.50 -2.17 24.19
C LEU A 946 -12.42 -2.32 25.41
N ALA A 947 -13.18 -1.27 25.73
CA ALA A 947 -14.12 -1.29 26.86
C ALA A 947 -15.18 -2.39 26.71
N ASP A 948 -15.70 -2.57 25.50
CA ASP A 948 -16.79 -3.50 25.22
C ASP A 948 -16.30 -4.94 25.28
N ILE A 949 -15.15 -5.26 24.68
CA ILE A 949 -14.64 -6.62 24.70
C ILE A 949 -14.23 -7.07 26.10
N ILE A 950 -13.63 -6.20 26.92
CA ILE A 950 -13.28 -6.54 28.30
C ILE A 950 -14.54 -6.84 29.12
N ASP A 951 -15.58 -5.99 29.03
CA ASP A 951 -16.82 -6.20 29.79
C ASP A 951 -17.58 -7.45 29.34
N LEU A 952 -17.63 -7.73 28.03
CA LEU A 952 -18.22 -8.95 27.50
C LEU A 952 -17.48 -10.21 27.96
N SER A 953 -16.15 -10.19 27.93
CA SER A 953 -15.30 -11.32 28.33
C SER A 953 -15.45 -11.63 29.83
N ARG A 954 -15.53 -10.59 30.66
CA ARG A 954 -15.81 -10.72 32.09
C ARG A 954 -17.19 -11.32 32.37
N LYS A 955 -18.25 -10.76 31.77
CA LYS A 955 -19.64 -11.25 31.93
C LYS A 955 -19.80 -12.70 31.49
N GLN A 956 -19.06 -13.12 30.46
CA GLN A 956 -19.08 -14.50 30.00
C GLN A 956 -18.47 -15.44 31.04
N ALA A 957 -17.30 -15.11 31.59
CA ALA A 957 -16.67 -15.92 32.64
C ALA A 957 -17.56 -16.02 33.89
N GLU A 958 -18.16 -14.90 34.31
CA GLU A 958 -19.13 -14.86 35.43
C GLU A 958 -20.33 -15.77 35.18
N LYS A 959 -20.93 -15.70 33.98
CA LYS A 959 -22.08 -16.54 33.59
C LYS A 959 -21.75 -18.04 33.60
N LEU A 960 -20.51 -18.39 33.28
CA LEU A 960 -20.01 -19.76 33.30
C LEU A 960 -19.55 -20.22 34.69
N GLY A 961 -19.60 -19.36 35.70
CA GLY A 961 -19.17 -19.66 37.07
C GLY A 961 -17.66 -19.84 37.20
N LEU A 962 -16.87 -19.27 36.27
CA LEU A 962 -15.42 -19.37 36.27
C LEU A 962 -14.80 -18.18 37.01
N PHE A 963 -13.74 -18.45 37.77
CA PHE A 963 -12.91 -17.39 38.32
C PHE A 963 -12.03 -16.82 37.19
N SER A 964 -12.15 -15.53 36.93
CA SER A 964 -11.38 -14.82 35.91
C SER A 964 -10.90 -13.49 36.46
N SER A 965 -9.66 -13.12 36.12
CA SER A 965 -9.14 -11.76 36.31
C SER A 965 -8.66 -11.18 34.99
N ILE A 966 -8.62 -9.85 34.94
CA ILE A 966 -8.22 -9.09 33.75
C ILE A 966 -7.06 -8.16 34.11
N LEU A 967 -6.06 -8.18 33.23
CA LEU A 967 -4.97 -7.22 33.18
C LEU A 967 -4.72 -6.84 31.72
N GLY A 968 -4.26 -5.63 31.42
CA GLY A 968 -4.02 -5.30 30.01
C GLY A 968 -3.17 -4.08 29.76
N HIS A 969 -2.46 -4.14 28.63
CA HIS A 969 -1.74 -3.03 27.99
C HIS A 969 -2.75 -2.15 27.25
N VAL A 970 -3.66 -1.51 27.98
CA VAL A 970 -4.83 -0.84 27.37
C VAL A 970 -4.50 0.40 26.55
N GLY A 971 -3.25 0.88 26.61
CA GLY A 971 -2.76 1.99 25.80
C GLY A 971 -2.61 1.67 24.30
N ASP A 972 -2.44 0.40 23.93
CA ASP A 972 -2.37 -0.04 22.52
C ASP A 972 -3.49 -1.01 22.12
N GLY A 973 -4.46 -1.25 23.01
CA GLY A 973 -5.67 -2.01 22.72
C GLY A 973 -5.57 -3.50 23.05
N ASN A 974 -4.50 -3.93 23.72
CA ASN A 974 -4.30 -5.30 24.17
C ASN A 974 -4.76 -5.54 25.62
N PHE A 975 -5.35 -6.71 25.88
CA PHE A 975 -5.61 -7.18 27.24
C PHE A 975 -5.48 -8.70 27.34
N HIS A 976 -5.26 -9.16 28.57
CA HIS A 976 -5.16 -10.55 28.96
C HIS A 976 -6.33 -10.94 29.85
N GLN A 977 -6.77 -12.17 29.68
CA GLN A 977 -7.71 -12.80 30.58
C GLN A 977 -7.06 -14.06 31.17
N ALA A 978 -7.03 -14.14 32.49
CA ALA A 978 -6.52 -15.29 33.22
C ALA A 978 -7.70 -16.02 33.88
N VAL A 979 -8.03 -17.21 33.38
CA VAL A 979 -9.19 -17.99 33.84
C VAL A 979 -8.72 -19.24 34.58
N MET A 980 -9.14 -19.40 35.85
CA MET A 980 -8.84 -20.59 36.65
C MET A 980 -9.91 -21.66 36.44
N TYR A 981 -9.48 -22.91 36.26
CA TYR A 981 -10.39 -24.05 36.08
C TYR A 981 -9.76 -25.35 36.58
N ASN A 982 -10.58 -26.33 36.96
CA ASN A 982 -10.10 -27.68 37.23
C ASN A 982 -10.04 -28.51 35.93
N PRO A 983 -8.85 -28.93 35.45
CA PRO A 983 -8.73 -29.72 34.22
C PRO A 983 -9.33 -31.13 34.32
N ASN A 984 -9.54 -31.64 35.54
CA ASN A 984 -10.17 -32.94 35.80
C ASN A 984 -11.71 -32.85 35.91
N ASP A 985 -12.28 -31.65 35.88
CA ASP A 985 -13.72 -31.42 35.80
C ASP A 985 -14.11 -31.11 34.34
N PRO A 986 -14.77 -32.04 33.63
CA PRO A 986 -15.13 -31.84 32.23
C PRO A 986 -16.02 -30.62 31.99
N ILE A 987 -16.85 -30.24 32.97
CA ILE A 987 -17.77 -29.10 32.85
C ILE A 987 -16.96 -27.81 32.87
N GLN A 988 -16.06 -27.65 33.85
CA GLN A 988 -15.19 -26.47 33.93
C GLN A 988 -14.23 -26.38 32.74
N LYS A 989 -13.69 -27.53 32.30
CA LYS A 989 -12.82 -27.59 31.12
C LYS A 989 -13.53 -27.13 29.85
N GLN A 990 -14.77 -27.57 29.62
CA GLN A 990 -15.56 -27.09 28.48
C GLN A 990 -15.90 -25.60 28.64
N ALA A 991 -16.29 -25.18 29.84
CA ALA A 991 -16.64 -23.79 30.11
C ALA A 991 -15.47 -22.83 29.84
N VAL A 992 -14.25 -23.15 30.28
CA VAL A 992 -13.08 -22.28 30.01
C VAL A 992 -12.77 -22.23 28.51
N GLN A 993 -12.91 -23.34 27.79
CA GLN A 993 -12.72 -23.39 26.34
C GLN A 993 -13.75 -22.53 25.61
N ASP A 994 -15.02 -22.60 26.00
CA ASP A 994 -16.09 -21.76 25.45
C ASP A 994 -15.83 -20.27 25.75
N CYS A 995 -15.35 -19.96 26.96
CA CYS A 995 -15.03 -18.59 27.37
C CYS A 995 -13.91 -17.99 26.52
N VAL A 996 -12.80 -18.71 26.36
CA VAL A 996 -11.65 -18.25 25.56
C VAL A 996 -12.01 -18.17 24.09
N SER A 997 -12.68 -19.19 23.54
CA SER A 997 -13.08 -19.20 22.12
C SER A 997 -14.00 -18.03 21.80
N LEU A 998 -14.96 -17.72 22.68
CA LEU A 998 -15.84 -16.57 22.49
C LEU A 998 -15.08 -15.24 22.60
N MET A 999 -14.15 -15.09 23.55
CA MET A 999 -13.32 -13.89 23.65
C MET A 999 -12.58 -13.62 22.33
N VAL A 1000 -11.97 -14.66 21.76
CA VAL A 1000 -11.21 -14.56 20.50
C VAL A 1000 -12.12 -14.27 19.31
N HIS A 1001 -13.25 -14.98 19.18
CA HIS A 1001 -14.26 -14.74 18.15
C HIS A 1001 -14.79 -13.30 18.20
N ARG A 1002 -15.09 -12.81 19.41
CA ARG A 1002 -15.51 -11.41 19.61
C ARG A 1002 -14.43 -10.43 19.20
N ALA A 1003 -13.15 -10.70 19.48
CA ALA A 1003 -12.07 -9.82 19.04
C ALA A 1003 -12.06 -9.67 17.51
N VAL A 1004 -12.19 -10.79 16.78
CA VAL A 1004 -12.27 -10.80 15.31
C VAL A 1004 -13.51 -10.05 14.79
N GLU A 1005 -14.70 -10.28 15.36
CA GLU A 1005 -15.92 -9.52 15.04
C GLU A 1005 -15.77 -8.00 15.28
N MET A 1006 -14.85 -7.61 16.18
CA MET A 1006 -14.56 -6.23 16.52
C MET A 1006 -13.40 -5.62 15.70
N GLU A 1007 -13.02 -6.24 14.58
CA GLU A 1007 -11.87 -5.85 13.74
C GLU A 1007 -10.53 -5.90 14.51
N GLY A 1008 -10.46 -6.74 15.53
CA GLY A 1008 -9.27 -7.03 16.32
C GLY A 1008 -8.50 -8.25 15.81
N THR A 1009 -7.54 -8.70 16.60
CA THR A 1009 -6.67 -9.85 16.31
C THR A 1009 -6.70 -10.88 17.43
N VAL A 1010 -6.49 -12.14 17.07
CA VAL A 1010 -6.56 -13.29 17.99
C VAL A 1010 -5.38 -13.37 18.95
N SER A 1011 -4.31 -12.60 18.74
CA SER A 1011 -3.14 -12.53 19.62
C SER A 1011 -2.51 -11.15 19.57
N GLY A 1012 -2.24 -10.55 20.74
CA GLY A 1012 -1.57 -9.27 20.85
C GLY A 1012 -0.05 -9.41 21.00
N GLU A 1013 0.43 -10.38 21.81
CA GLU A 1013 1.86 -10.45 22.16
C GLU A 1013 2.47 -11.86 22.29
N HIS A 1014 1.66 -12.92 22.34
CA HIS A 1014 2.15 -14.28 22.63
C HIS A 1014 2.26 -15.19 21.39
N GLY A 1015 1.92 -14.69 20.21
CA GLY A 1015 1.87 -15.48 18.98
C GLY A 1015 0.66 -16.42 18.94
N ILE A 1016 0.68 -17.38 18.01
CA ILE A 1016 -0.40 -18.30 17.70
C ILE A 1016 -0.13 -19.70 18.24
N GLY A 1017 1.12 -20.17 18.13
CA GLY A 1017 1.55 -21.46 18.65
C GLY A 1017 0.71 -22.63 18.17
N LEU A 1018 0.33 -23.52 19.09
CA LEU A 1018 -0.64 -24.59 18.86
C LEU A 1018 -2.07 -24.15 19.20
N GLY A 1019 -2.20 -23.29 20.22
CA GLY A 1019 -3.48 -22.98 20.86
C GLY A 1019 -4.46 -22.24 19.95
N LYS A 1020 -3.95 -21.32 19.12
CA LYS A 1020 -4.78 -20.36 18.39
C LYS A 1020 -4.84 -20.59 16.88
N LYS A 1021 -4.36 -21.73 16.37
CA LYS A 1021 -4.33 -21.99 14.91
C LYS A 1021 -5.71 -21.91 14.23
N SER A 1022 -6.72 -22.47 14.87
CA SER A 1022 -8.11 -22.38 14.38
C SER A 1022 -8.63 -20.95 14.39
N CYS A 1023 -8.24 -20.17 15.41
CA CYS A 1023 -8.61 -18.77 15.54
C CYS A 1023 -7.91 -17.92 14.48
N LEU A 1024 -6.64 -18.17 14.17
CA LEU A 1024 -5.92 -17.47 13.10
C LEU A 1024 -6.56 -17.73 11.73
N LEU A 1025 -7.03 -18.96 11.48
CA LEU A 1025 -7.78 -19.29 10.28
C LEU A 1025 -9.09 -18.51 10.20
N GLU A 1026 -9.75 -18.29 11.33
CA GLU A 1026 -10.96 -17.48 11.44
C GLU A 1026 -10.69 -15.99 11.15
N GLU A 1027 -9.60 -15.43 11.70
CA GLU A 1027 -9.21 -14.03 11.49
C GLU A 1027 -8.81 -13.75 10.03
N LEU A 1028 -7.94 -14.58 9.47
CA LEU A 1028 -7.29 -14.28 8.18
C LEU A 1028 -7.91 -14.98 6.98
N GLY A 1029 -8.75 -15.99 7.21
CA GLY A 1029 -9.35 -16.81 6.15
C GLY A 1029 -8.37 -17.81 5.50
N PRO A 1030 -8.92 -18.83 4.82
CA PRO A 1030 -8.14 -19.93 4.24
C PRO A 1030 -7.19 -19.49 3.12
N GLU A 1031 -7.51 -18.41 2.39
CA GLU A 1031 -6.69 -17.87 1.30
C GLU A 1031 -5.39 -17.28 1.85
N THR A 1032 -5.48 -16.44 2.89
CA THR A 1032 -4.32 -15.82 3.53
C THR A 1032 -3.44 -16.88 4.18
N ILE A 1033 -4.03 -17.83 4.90
CA ILE A 1033 -3.30 -19.00 5.44
C ILE A 1033 -2.69 -19.82 4.29
N GLY A 1034 -3.36 -19.91 3.15
CA GLY A 1034 -2.84 -20.55 1.93
C GLY A 1034 -1.53 -19.92 1.45
N VAL A 1035 -1.42 -18.59 1.48
CA VAL A 1035 -0.17 -17.87 1.17
C VAL A 1035 0.90 -18.16 2.22
N MET A 1036 0.57 -18.14 3.52
CA MET A 1036 1.52 -18.48 4.58
C MET A 1036 2.07 -19.90 4.42
N ARG A 1037 1.19 -20.87 4.09
CA ARG A 1037 1.60 -22.24 3.76
C ARG A 1037 2.50 -22.28 2.52
N ALA A 1038 2.21 -21.51 1.48
CA ALA A 1038 3.04 -21.46 0.28
C ALA A 1038 4.45 -20.93 0.57
N LEU A 1039 4.57 -19.89 1.41
CA LEU A 1039 5.85 -19.35 1.87
C LEU A 1039 6.62 -20.39 2.69
N LYS A 1040 5.95 -21.05 3.65
CA LYS A 1040 6.56 -22.15 4.42
C LYS A 1040 7.05 -23.27 3.52
N ARG A 1041 6.22 -23.76 2.60
CA ARG A 1041 6.60 -24.84 1.65
C ARG A 1041 7.77 -24.45 0.76
N SER A 1042 7.92 -23.16 0.44
CA SER A 1042 9.01 -22.67 -0.41
C SER A 1042 10.36 -22.67 0.34
N LEU A 1043 10.35 -22.34 1.63
CA LEU A 1043 11.56 -22.29 2.48
C LEU A 1043 11.86 -23.62 3.20
N ASP A 1044 10.83 -24.45 3.37
CA ASP A 1044 10.83 -25.69 4.15
C ASP A 1044 9.91 -26.74 3.50
N PRO A 1045 10.33 -27.33 2.36
CA PRO A 1045 9.50 -28.24 1.58
C PRO A 1045 9.16 -29.56 2.32
N HIS A 1046 9.94 -29.90 3.33
CA HIS A 1046 9.73 -31.07 4.18
C HIS A 1046 9.01 -30.73 5.49
N SER A 1047 8.67 -29.46 5.70
CA SER A 1047 7.97 -29.00 6.91
C SER A 1047 8.69 -29.33 8.21
N LEU A 1048 10.02 -29.22 8.23
CA LEU A 1048 10.87 -29.55 9.37
C LEU A 1048 10.96 -28.43 10.40
N LEU A 1049 10.81 -27.16 10.01
CA LEU A 1049 10.98 -26.02 10.91
C LEU A 1049 9.70 -25.77 11.72
N ASN A 1050 9.82 -25.90 13.04
CA ASN A 1050 8.75 -25.79 14.04
C ASN A 1050 7.37 -26.30 13.57
N PRO A 1051 7.25 -27.60 13.25
CA PRO A 1051 6.09 -28.13 12.57
C PRO A 1051 4.81 -28.08 13.39
N GLY A 1052 3.71 -27.76 12.71
CA GLY A 1052 2.37 -27.73 13.28
C GLY A 1052 2.05 -26.50 14.12
N LYS A 1053 2.90 -25.45 14.12
CA LYS A 1053 2.60 -24.13 14.71
C LYS A 1053 2.00 -23.19 13.67
N VAL A 1054 1.24 -22.20 14.14
CA VAL A 1054 0.57 -21.15 13.35
C VAL A 1054 -0.57 -21.70 12.48
N PHE A 1055 -0.33 -22.76 11.70
CA PHE A 1055 -1.31 -23.45 10.87
C PHE A 1055 -0.93 -24.93 10.64
N ASP A 1056 -1.90 -25.72 10.18
CA ASP A 1056 -1.68 -27.09 9.70
C ASP A 1056 -1.37 -27.14 8.19
N TYR A 1057 -0.86 -28.29 7.73
CA TYR A 1057 -0.25 -28.52 6.41
C TYR A 1057 -1.14 -28.33 5.18
#